data_AF-A0AAD4QSL3-F1
#
_entry.id   AF-A0AAD4QSL3-F1
#
_cell.length_a   1.000
_cell.length_b   1.000
_cell.length_c   1.000
_cell.angle_alpha   90.00
_cell.angle_beta   90.00
_cell.angle_gamma   90.00
#
_symmetry.space_group_name_H-M   'P 1'
#
loop_
_entity.id
_entity.type
_entity.pdbx_description
1 polymer ?
#
loop_
_entity_poly.entity_id
_entity_poly.type
_entity_poly.pdbx_seq_one_letter_code
_entity_poly.pdbx_strand_id
1 'polypeptide(L)'
;MACLSQLKRKLLIRTIQELCQRRLISPEKSSKGIVAADVLNDKRKTVLKKIDRKTAPKFRQFSNFRKKKILGAWITTSVTPLENECRFPILHNDEPDLEIHVKHYRAVRCPQSNFVPLVTQLRNGEILFGKPHRSKLVKTLVRCFVREIGGALRPKHRKVEEIGEMIELPPNRRVNVQWQQFVVKCYSESQDLLFHDVFTNVPVAKPAPNSLPNIQKPYSISIFIIDSASRNQFFRHMPLTLDFMRQNGFEILHGYTKVGDNSAINLLPILAGMIYEAEERGFHSLYPENMVLHSAILRNSSDDFWQHVRSVIQIAKENGYVTMWNDDIATSGFGLFHYKAFKGFTQPPTDFYYRPYYEYIYQNLEAHTGCVNGQFVAPRYIDIWERFVTKHINATYFAFNFLTGLTHSSANNIELYDDSLSESLARLKNSGAFENSVVLIMGDHGQRISSIQKTHSGRVEERMPMMGIYLPERFKTDHPTEYENLSLNKNRLTSNFDIYDTLMDTLTFSGIQDCSRSRRMQPPAGISLFDRIPVSRSCEEARIPPQFCCCLQASIPNVDMVSNIESLSVRRGTNALDSMYNFQSSIQKTHSGRVEERMPMMGIYLPERFKTDHPTEYQNLSLNKNRLTSNFDIYETLMDTLTLSGIQDSSRSRRMQPPAGISLFDRIPVSRSCEEARIPPQFCCCLQASIPNVDMESNIEKKATEILLLYFLTSSKTMNCVQSISNPIIDRSSIQYYSLSKMARLGMRSPKQWNTLKENKGQDYIDSFEDDILDVEMNFALSVTLNPGLQNSSISLDFKSRFSVYSNILTRDNEPLLRLKVKPLLENFLCSNIYIFERICDCFVNKNNV
;
A
#
# COMPACT_ATOMS: atom_id res chain seq x y z
N MET A 1 -54.03 44.81 -21.49
CA MET A 1 -55.34 44.11 -21.42
C MET A 1 -55.03 42.72 -20.85
N ALA A 2 -55.43 42.37 -19.61
CA ALA A 2 -56.80 42.16 -19.09
C ALA A 2 -57.40 40.84 -19.62
N CYS A 3 -58.01 39.95 -18.82
CA CYS A 3 -58.12 39.80 -17.34
C CYS A 3 -58.34 38.29 -17.03
N LEU A 4 -58.52 37.75 -15.80
CA LEU A 4 -58.71 38.26 -14.43
C LEU A 4 -57.54 37.77 -13.53
N SER A 5 -57.23 38.23 -12.31
CA SER A 5 -57.83 39.12 -11.28
C SER A 5 -58.69 38.50 -10.15
N GLN A 6 -58.07 38.40 -8.96
CA GLN A 6 -58.62 38.55 -7.59
C GLN A 6 -59.27 37.38 -6.81
N LEU A 7 -59.13 37.51 -5.47
CA LEU A 7 -59.84 36.87 -4.34
C LEU A 7 -59.58 35.36 -4.12
N LYS A 8 -59.36 34.86 -2.90
CA LYS A 8 -59.55 35.41 -1.53
C LYS A 8 -58.18 35.55 -0.80
N ARG A 9 -57.88 36.68 -0.15
CA ARG A 9 -58.05 36.99 1.31
C ARG A 9 -57.31 35.99 2.24
N LYS A 10 -56.33 36.36 3.11
CA LYS A 10 -56.29 37.37 4.21
C LYS A 10 -57.47 37.23 5.20
N LEU A 11 -57.34 37.23 6.54
CA LEU A 11 -56.17 37.41 7.43
C LEU A 11 -56.60 37.13 8.90
N LEU A 12 -55.79 36.44 9.72
CA LEU A 12 -55.75 36.54 11.20
C LEU A 12 -54.37 35.98 11.66
N ILE A 13 -53.50 36.59 12.51
CA ILE A 13 -53.67 37.41 13.73
C ILE A 13 -54.12 36.52 14.91
N ARG A 14 -53.60 36.51 16.15
CA ARG A 14 -52.75 37.40 17.02
C ARG A 14 -51.85 36.47 17.92
N THR A 15 -50.88 36.82 18.79
CA THR A 15 -50.18 38.01 19.36
C THR A 15 -48.83 37.54 19.96
N ILE A 16 -47.91 38.45 20.38
CA ILE A 16 -46.83 38.24 21.40
C ILE A 16 -45.70 37.25 20.98
N GLN A 17 -44.41 37.44 21.29
CA GLN A 17 -43.66 38.45 22.09
C GLN A 17 -42.93 39.40 21.11
N GLU A 18 -42.94 40.74 21.20
CA GLU A 18 -43.17 41.70 22.28
C GLU A 18 -42.11 41.76 23.39
N LEU A 19 -41.53 42.97 23.52
CA LEU A 19 -40.86 43.56 24.68
C LEU A 19 -39.45 43.07 25.12
N CYS A 20 -38.58 44.07 25.29
CA CYS A 20 -37.39 44.13 26.17
C CYS A 20 -36.11 43.34 25.77
N GLN A 21 -34.88 43.85 25.98
CA GLN A 21 -34.44 45.21 26.35
C GLN A 21 -32.92 45.42 26.08
N ARG A 22 -32.53 46.58 25.49
CA ARG A 22 -31.32 47.43 25.80
C ARG A 22 -29.90 46.80 25.59
N ARG A 23 -28.78 47.54 25.43
CA ARG A 23 -28.42 48.98 25.21
C ARG A 23 -27.06 49.02 24.44
N LEU A 24 -26.77 49.96 23.52
CA LEU A 24 -26.03 51.24 23.66
C LEU A 24 -24.65 51.13 24.39
N ILE A 25 -23.56 51.85 24.07
CA ILE A 25 -23.33 53.15 23.38
C ILE A 25 -21.97 53.14 22.59
N SER A 26 -21.67 54.17 21.79
CA SER A 26 -20.36 54.55 21.17
C SER A 26 -19.84 55.90 21.76
N PRO A 27 -18.89 56.69 21.19
CA PRO A 27 -17.84 56.51 20.16
C PRO A 27 -16.43 56.94 20.74
N GLU A 28 -15.45 57.70 20.19
CA GLU A 28 -15.09 58.32 18.88
C GLU A 28 -13.57 58.72 18.79
N LYS A 29 -13.10 59.11 17.59
CA LYS A 29 -12.02 60.08 17.19
C LYS A 29 -10.61 60.17 17.87
N SER A 30 -9.65 60.53 16.98
CA SER A 30 -8.51 61.47 17.14
C SER A 30 -7.07 60.90 17.18
N SER A 31 -6.07 61.79 17.27
CA SER A 31 -4.69 61.60 16.78
C SER A 31 -3.61 62.16 17.71
N LYS A 32 -2.40 61.58 17.64
CA LYS A 32 -1.17 61.86 18.42
C LYS A 32 -1.21 61.28 19.85
N GLY A 33 -0.10 60.71 20.33
CA GLY A 33 0.01 60.23 21.72
C GLY A 33 0.93 59.02 21.95
N ILE A 34 2.23 59.29 21.98
CA ILE A 34 3.37 58.47 22.45
C ILE A 34 3.11 57.62 23.73
N VAL A 35 3.78 56.44 23.81
CA VAL A 35 4.10 55.58 24.99
C VAL A 35 3.11 54.50 25.52
N ALA A 36 3.41 53.24 25.14
CA ALA A 36 3.59 51.99 25.95
C ALA A 36 2.45 51.30 26.77
N ALA A 37 2.78 50.06 27.18
CA ALA A 37 2.14 49.16 28.18
C ALA A 37 0.87 48.36 27.81
N ASP A 38 1.09 47.22 27.14
CA ASP A 38 0.76 45.85 27.58
C ASP A 38 -0.63 45.43 28.16
N VAL A 39 -1.18 44.36 27.53
CA VAL A 39 -1.65 43.10 28.17
C VAL A 39 -2.99 43.11 28.98
N LEU A 40 -4.13 42.82 28.31
CA LEU A 40 -4.88 41.53 28.43
C LEU A 40 -6.25 41.41 27.68
N ASN A 41 -6.44 40.25 27.04
CA ASN A 41 -7.67 39.46 26.80
C ASN A 41 -9.00 40.03 26.15
N ASP A 42 -9.17 39.67 24.87
CA ASP A 42 -10.09 38.59 24.39
C ASP A 42 -11.47 38.92 23.69
N LYS A 43 -11.78 38.08 22.68
CA LYS A 43 -13.04 37.78 21.93
C LYS A 43 -13.85 38.84 21.14
N ARG A 44 -13.56 38.84 19.82
CA ARG A 44 -14.44 38.42 18.68
C ARG A 44 -15.75 39.20 18.30
N LYS A 45 -15.74 39.69 17.03
CA LYS A 45 -16.76 39.48 15.95
C LYS A 45 -18.17 40.17 16.08
N THR A 46 -18.86 40.68 15.02
CA THR A 46 -18.62 40.77 13.55
C THR A 46 -19.53 41.79 12.81
N VAL A 47 -19.23 42.02 11.52
CA VAL A 47 -20.15 42.24 10.36
C VAL A 47 -20.58 43.67 9.94
N LEU A 48 -20.55 43.87 8.60
CA LEU A 48 -20.93 45.08 7.85
C LEU A 48 -22.34 45.03 7.24
N LYS A 49 -22.91 46.21 6.96
CA LYS A 49 -23.87 46.55 5.86
C LYS A 49 -24.19 48.07 5.97
N LYS A 50 -24.47 48.87 4.93
CA LYS A 50 -24.72 48.62 3.49
C LYS A 50 -24.58 49.95 2.67
N ILE A 51 -24.89 49.88 1.36
CA ILE A 51 -25.24 50.95 0.37
C ILE A 51 -24.18 52.01 -0.02
N ASP A 52 -24.10 52.50 -1.27
CA ASP A 52 -24.61 51.98 -2.57
C ASP A 52 -23.69 52.36 -3.77
N ARG A 53 -24.12 52.00 -4.98
CA ARG A 53 -23.53 52.21 -6.31
C ARG A 53 -23.37 53.69 -6.74
N LYS A 54 -22.43 53.96 -7.67
CA LYS A 54 -22.70 54.51 -9.03
C LYS A 54 -21.42 54.84 -9.84
N THR A 55 -21.12 54.02 -10.84
CA THR A 55 -20.48 54.39 -12.13
C THR A 55 -20.76 53.28 -13.16
N ALA A 56 -20.48 53.52 -14.45
CA ALA A 56 -21.06 52.80 -15.59
C ALA A 56 -19.96 52.15 -16.51
N PRO A 57 -20.22 51.76 -17.77
CA PRO A 57 -21.05 50.62 -18.22
C PRO A 57 -20.32 49.68 -19.22
N LYS A 58 -21.07 48.73 -19.80
CA LYS A 58 -20.76 47.87 -20.97
C LYS A 58 -19.65 46.81 -20.82
N PHE A 59 -20.05 45.53 -20.72
CA PHE A 59 -19.84 44.53 -21.80
C PHE A 59 -20.61 43.22 -21.51
N ARG A 60 -20.71 42.36 -22.53
CA ARG A 60 -21.23 40.96 -22.53
C ARG A 60 -22.74 40.73 -22.32
N GLN A 61 -23.42 40.55 -23.46
CA GLN A 61 -24.27 39.34 -23.69
C GLN A 61 -23.34 38.09 -23.66
N PHE A 62 -23.75 36.85 -23.44
CA PHE A 62 -25.05 36.20 -23.31
C PHE A 62 -25.04 35.21 -22.12
N SER A 63 -26.17 35.03 -21.42
CA SER A 63 -26.45 33.81 -20.62
C SER A 63 -27.90 33.78 -20.09
N ASN A 64 -28.90 33.88 -20.97
CA ASN A 64 -30.30 34.00 -20.53
C ASN A 64 -31.27 33.21 -21.43
N PHE A 65 -31.53 31.92 -21.13
CA PHE A 65 -32.86 31.46 -20.66
C PHE A 65 -33.06 29.93 -20.53
N ARG A 66 -33.90 29.59 -19.53
CA ARG A 66 -34.83 28.44 -19.48
C ARG A 66 -34.26 27.02 -19.63
N LYS A 67 -33.91 26.44 -18.47
CA LYS A 67 -34.40 25.08 -18.14
C LYS A 67 -35.94 25.07 -18.22
N LYS A 68 -36.55 24.14 -18.94
CA LYS A 68 -37.97 23.77 -18.76
C LYS A 68 -38.20 22.31 -19.17
N LYS A 69 -38.61 21.48 -18.19
CA LYS A 69 -39.07 20.08 -18.30
C LYS A 69 -38.49 19.23 -19.46
N ILE A 70 -37.58 18.32 -19.11
CA ILE A 70 -37.80 16.90 -19.40
C ILE A 70 -37.90 16.21 -18.04
N LEU A 71 -38.94 15.40 -17.84
CA LEU A 71 -38.99 14.43 -16.74
C LEU A 71 -38.50 13.12 -17.34
N GLY A 72 -37.23 12.80 -17.11
CA GLY A 72 -36.52 11.69 -17.73
C GLY A 72 -35.26 11.40 -16.94
N ALA A 73 -34.89 10.13 -16.88
CA ALA A 73 -33.88 9.56 -16.00
C ALA A 73 -32.68 10.48 -15.69
N TRP A 74 -32.54 10.91 -14.43
CA TRP A 74 -31.24 11.32 -13.87
C TRP A 74 -30.39 10.08 -13.53
N ILE A 75 -30.29 9.15 -14.49
CA ILE A 75 -29.09 8.34 -14.60
C ILE A 75 -28.06 9.31 -15.18
N THR A 76 -27.34 10.00 -14.31
CA THR A 76 -26.07 10.61 -14.72
C THR A 76 -25.13 9.46 -15.02
N THR A 77 -25.12 9.01 -16.28
CA THR A 77 -24.04 8.19 -16.80
C THR A 77 -22.76 9.01 -16.64
N SER A 78 -22.00 8.71 -15.59
CA SER A 78 -20.58 9.02 -15.53
C SER A 78 -19.94 8.25 -16.68
N VAL A 79 -19.91 8.88 -17.86
CA VAL A 79 -19.20 8.36 -19.02
C VAL A 79 -17.75 8.28 -18.59
N THR A 80 -17.29 7.07 -18.27
CA THR A 80 -15.90 6.85 -17.90
C THR A 80 -15.05 7.28 -19.09
N PRO A 81 -13.98 8.07 -18.90
CA PRO A 81 -13.05 8.39 -20.00
C PRO A 81 -12.36 7.14 -20.56
N LEU A 82 -12.49 6.02 -19.85
CA LEU A 82 -12.07 4.68 -20.20
C LEU A 82 -13.19 3.98 -20.98
N GLU A 83 -12.88 3.45 -22.16
CA GLU A 83 -13.86 2.83 -23.07
C GLU A 83 -14.32 1.44 -22.59
N ASN A 84 -13.48 0.75 -21.81
CA ASN A 84 -13.55 -0.70 -21.58
C ASN A 84 -14.78 -1.18 -20.82
N GLU A 85 -15.08 -2.46 -21.02
CA GLU A 85 -15.94 -3.26 -20.14
C GLU A 85 -15.29 -3.45 -18.76
N CYS A 86 -13.95 -3.60 -18.73
CA CYS A 86 -13.14 -3.43 -17.53
C CYS A 86 -13.25 -1.98 -17.00
N ARG A 87 -14.22 -1.73 -16.11
CA ARG A 87 -14.35 -0.46 -15.39
C ARG A 87 -13.24 -0.36 -14.36
N PHE A 88 -12.48 0.72 -14.36
CA PHE A 88 -11.44 0.97 -13.35
C PHE A 88 -11.96 1.88 -12.24
N PRO A 89 -11.40 1.78 -11.02
CA PRO A 89 -11.59 2.81 -9.99
C PRO A 89 -11.01 4.15 -10.47
N ILE A 90 -11.87 5.14 -10.66
CA ILE A 90 -11.48 6.53 -10.88
C ILE A 90 -11.35 7.18 -9.52
N LEU A 91 -10.12 7.45 -9.09
CA LEU A 91 -9.81 8.16 -7.85
C LEU A 91 -9.54 9.65 -8.14
N HIS A 92 -9.87 10.50 -7.18
CA HIS A 92 -9.44 11.88 -7.14
C HIS A 92 -7.97 12.02 -6.71
N ASN A 93 -7.34 13.13 -7.10
CA ASN A 93 -6.00 13.50 -6.64
C ASN A 93 -5.93 13.83 -5.12
N ASP A 94 -7.06 13.79 -4.40
CA ASP A 94 -7.19 14.16 -2.98
C ASP A 94 -8.23 13.29 -2.25
N GLU A 95 -8.20 11.96 -2.50
CA GLU A 95 -9.12 11.03 -1.80
C GLU A 95 -9.04 11.14 -0.27
N PRO A 96 -10.16 11.15 0.48
CA PRO A 96 -10.17 11.38 1.92
C PRO A 96 -9.37 10.36 2.75
N ASP A 97 -9.26 9.11 2.30
CA ASP A 97 -8.46 8.10 3.00
C ASP A 97 -6.94 8.33 2.86
N LEU A 98 -6.52 9.25 1.98
CA LEU A 98 -5.13 9.63 1.76
C LEU A 98 -4.70 10.89 2.54
N GLU A 99 -5.63 11.67 3.11
CA GLU A 99 -5.37 13.00 3.71
C GLU A 99 -4.22 12.99 4.75
N ILE A 100 -4.15 11.95 5.60
CA ILE A 100 -3.13 11.83 6.66
C ILE A 100 -1.79 11.24 6.18
N HIS A 101 -1.75 10.74 4.94
CA HIS A 101 -0.60 10.03 4.35
C HIS A 101 0.17 10.89 3.33
N VAL A 102 -0.56 11.68 2.55
CA VAL A 102 -0.01 12.65 1.58
C VAL A 102 0.67 13.80 2.32
N LYS A 103 1.89 14.16 1.88
CA LYS A 103 2.65 15.31 2.37
C LYS A 103 3.41 15.93 1.22
N HIS A 104 3.43 17.25 1.13
CA HIS A 104 4.13 17.95 0.05
C HIS A 104 5.54 18.36 0.46
N TYR A 105 6.53 18.04 -0.37
CA TYR A 105 7.94 18.32 -0.12
C TYR A 105 8.59 18.92 -1.37
N ARG A 106 8.82 20.23 -1.38
CA ARG A 106 9.44 20.97 -2.51
C ARG A 106 10.96 21.15 -2.43
N ALA A 107 11.59 20.80 -1.31
CA ALA A 107 13.05 20.91 -1.16
C ALA A 107 13.59 19.99 -0.07
N VAL A 108 14.79 19.43 -0.29
CA VAL A 108 15.60 18.78 0.75
C VAL A 108 16.62 19.78 1.30
N ARG A 109 16.77 19.83 2.63
CA ARG A 109 17.89 20.52 3.27
C ARG A 109 19.03 19.53 3.48
N CYS A 110 19.98 19.50 2.56
CA CYS A 110 21.17 18.67 2.70
C CYS A 110 22.08 19.17 3.84
N PRO A 111 22.77 18.26 4.57
CA PRO A 111 23.82 18.64 5.52
C PRO A 111 24.92 19.46 4.84
N GLN A 112 25.64 20.29 5.60
CA GLN A 112 26.81 20.98 5.06
C GLN A 112 27.92 19.97 4.72
N SER A 113 28.55 20.13 3.55
CA SER A 113 29.69 19.31 3.15
C SER A 113 30.92 19.61 4.02
N ASN A 114 31.65 18.56 4.40
CA ASN A 114 33.00 18.67 4.95
C ASN A 114 34.04 19.04 3.87
N PHE A 115 33.71 18.83 2.59
CA PHE A 115 34.56 19.14 1.45
C PHE A 115 34.29 20.53 0.88
N VAL A 116 35.37 21.22 0.49
CA VAL A 116 35.29 22.54 -0.16
C VAL A 116 34.94 22.34 -1.63
N PRO A 117 33.94 23.03 -2.22
CA PRO A 117 33.59 22.90 -3.63
C PRO A 117 34.69 23.49 -4.53
N LEU A 118 35.68 22.67 -4.86
CA LEU A 118 36.83 23.00 -5.72
C LEU A 118 36.63 22.63 -7.18
N VAL A 119 35.70 21.71 -7.48
CA VAL A 119 35.47 21.20 -8.82
C VAL A 119 33.99 21.32 -9.17
N THR A 120 33.70 21.75 -10.39
CA THR A 120 32.34 21.83 -10.94
C THR A 120 32.32 21.15 -12.30
N GLN A 121 31.32 20.29 -12.54
CA GLN A 121 31.03 19.76 -13.86
C GLN A 121 30.06 20.68 -14.59
N LEU A 122 30.33 20.95 -15.86
CA LEU A 122 29.49 21.72 -16.77
C LEU A 122 28.53 20.77 -17.52
N ARG A 123 27.40 21.30 -18.00
CA ARG A 123 26.38 20.51 -18.73
C ARG A 123 26.88 19.83 -20.01
N ASN A 124 28.04 20.21 -20.55
CA ASN A 124 28.68 19.53 -21.69
C ASN A 124 29.60 18.37 -21.26
N GLY A 125 29.68 18.06 -19.96
CA GLY A 125 30.52 17.01 -19.39
C GLY A 125 31.91 17.46 -18.94
N GLU A 126 32.39 18.64 -19.38
CA GLU A 126 33.69 19.19 -18.96
C GLU A 126 33.71 19.47 -17.45
N ILE A 127 34.83 19.16 -16.79
CA ILE A 127 35.08 19.58 -15.41
C ILE A 127 35.98 20.82 -15.36
N LEU A 128 35.76 21.67 -14.37
CA LEU A 128 36.57 22.85 -14.08
C LEU A 128 37.02 22.79 -12.62
N PHE A 129 38.34 22.71 -12.40
CA PHE A 129 38.95 22.95 -11.09
C PHE A 129 39.16 24.46 -10.90
N GLY A 130 38.59 25.04 -9.85
CA GLY A 130 38.70 26.45 -9.51
C GLY A 130 38.64 26.69 -8.01
N LYS A 131 39.39 27.67 -7.51
CA LYS A 131 39.39 28.02 -6.08
C LYS A 131 38.18 28.90 -5.73
N PRO A 132 37.54 28.76 -4.55
CA PRO A 132 36.36 29.53 -4.23
C PRO A 132 36.71 30.99 -3.94
N HIS A 133 35.91 31.92 -4.46
CA HIS A 133 36.09 33.35 -4.22
C HIS A 133 36.08 33.66 -2.71
N ARG A 134 37.04 34.48 -2.24
CA ARG A 134 37.25 34.84 -0.81
C ARG A 134 37.58 33.68 0.13
N SER A 135 37.91 32.48 -0.36
CA SER A 135 38.43 31.39 0.50
C SER A 135 39.87 31.63 0.96
N LYS A 136 40.24 31.13 2.15
CA LYS A 136 41.64 31.06 2.60
C LYS A 136 42.52 30.28 1.61
N LEU A 137 41.96 29.28 0.93
CA LEU A 137 42.65 28.45 -0.07
C LEU A 137 43.14 29.23 -1.31
N VAL A 138 42.72 30.48 -1.51
CA VAL A 138 43.24 31.33 -2.60
C VAL A 138 44.77 31.38 -2.57
N LYS A 139 45.38 31.44 -1.36
CA LYS A 139 46.85 31.48 -1.18
C LYS A 139 47.54 30.11 -1.06
N THR A 140 46.83 29.05 -0.71
CA THR A 140 47.37 27.68 -0.53
C THR A 140 47.59 26.98 -1.88
N LEU A 141 48.68 26.27 -2.12
CA LEU A 141 48.73 25.37 -3.29
C LEU A 141 47.73 24.21 -3.08
N VAL A 142 46.98 23.89 -4.13
CA VAL A 142 45.99 22.82 -4.12
C VAL A 142 46.14 22.05 -5.43
N ARG A 143 46.28 20.72 -5.33
CA ARG A 143 46.44 19.82 -6.47
C ARG A 143 45.23 18.90 -6.54
N CYS A 144 44.54 18.89 -7.67
CA CYS A 144 43.37 18.04 -7.92
C CYS A 144 43.73 16.95 -8.91
N PHE A 145 43.33 15.72 -8.62
CA PHE A 145 43.62 14.55 -9.44
C PHE A 145 42.34 13.82 -9.81
N VAL A 146 42.24 13.40 -11.07
CA VAL A 146 41.14 12.58 -11.61
C VAL A 146 41.62 11.17 -11.91
N ARG A 147 40.73 10.18 -11.68
CA ARG A 147 41.01 8.77 -11.91
C ARG A 147 39.75 8.00 -12.29
N GLU A 148 39.84 7.08 -13.26
CA GLU A 148 38.72 6.23 -13.69
C GLU A 148 38.20 5.37 -12.53
N ILE A 149 36.91 5.05 -12.53
CA ILE A 149 36.35 4.03 -11.64
C ILE A 149 35.60 2.95 -12.43
N GLY A 150 35.60 1.73 -11.91
CA GLY A 150 34.88 0.61 -12.50
C GLY A 150 34.72 -0.55 -11.54
N GLY A 151 34.49 -1.75 -12.06
CA GLY A 151 34.07 -2.91 -11.27
C GLY A 151 32.55 -2.97 -11.13
N ALA A 152 32.04 -3.21 -9.92
CA ALA A 152 30.62 -3.39 -9.60
C ALA A 152 29.86 -4.46 -10.43
N LEU A 153 30.59 -5.37 -11.09
CA LEU A 153 30.06 -6.49 -11.86
C LEU A 153 30.10 -7.80 -11.06
N ARG A 154 29.24 -8.75 -11.43
CA ARG A 154 29.19 -10.11 -10.87
C ARG A 154 30.54 -10.84 -11.05
N PRO A 155 31.03 -11.61 -10.06
CA PRO A 155 30.41 -11.88 -8.75
C PRO A 155 30.58 -10.73 -7.74
N LYS A 156 31.59 -9.87 -7.91
CA LYS A 156 31.97 -8.79 -6.99
C LYS A 156 31.15 -7.52 -7.22
N HIS A 157 29.82 -7.64 -7.28
CA HIS A 157 28.88 -6.58 -7.66
C HIS A 157 28.91 -5.32 -6.76
N ARG A 158 29.57 -5.40 -5.59
CA ARG A 158 29.83 -4.29 -4.66
C ARG A 158 31.24 -3.71 -4.77
N LYS A 159 32.21 -4.39 -5.40
CA LYS A 159 33.59 -3.91 -5.41
C LYS A 159 33.76 -2.86 -6.52
N VAL A 160 33.89 -1.60 -6.12
CA VAL A 160 34.38 -0.53 -6.99
C VAL A 160 35.90 -0.48 -6.90
N GLU A 161 36.55 -0.19 -8.02
CA GLU A 161 38.00 -0.05 -8.12
C GLU A 161 38.33 1.27 -8.81
N GLU A 162 39.33 2.00 -8.30
CA GLU A 162 39.92 3.14 -9.00
C GLU A 162 40.99 2.62 -9.98
N ILE A 163 40.75 2.83 -11.27
CA ILE A 163 41.48 2.18 -12.38
C ILE A 163 42.43 3.18 -13.04
N GLY A 164 43.51 2.66 -13.63
CA GLY A 164 44.44 3.43 -14.45
C GLY A 164 45.28 4.44 -13.66
N GLU A 165 45.92 5.32 -14.42
CA GLU A 165 46.79 6.38 -13.93
C GLU A 165 46.02 7.54 -13.30
N MET A 166 46.69 8.25 -12.41
CA MET A 166 46.16 9.43 -11.72
C MET A 166 46.56 10.69 -12.49
N ILE A 167 45.60 11.39 -13.08
CA ILE A 167 45.86 12.57 -13.94
C ILE A 167 45.62 13.85 -13.14
N GLU A 168 46.61 14.76 -13.10
CA GLU A 168 46.44 16.08 -12.46
C GLU A 168 45.59 17.03 -13.32
N LEU A 169 44.66 17.73 -12.68
CA LEU A 169 43.76 18.69 -13.32
C LEU A 169 44.38 20.10 -13.32
N PRO A 170 44.59 20.74 -14.49
CA PRO A 170 45.08 22.12 -14.54
C PRO A 170 44.08 23.11 -13.92
N PRO A 171 44.51 24.00 -13.01
CA PRO A 171 43.64 24.97 -12.37
C PRO A 171 43.09 26.00 -13.35
N ASN A 172 41.85 26.43 -13.14
CA ASN A 172 41.11 27.42 -13.93
C ASN A 172 40.94 27.06 -15.42
N ARG A 173 41.20 25.81 -15.81
CA ARG A 173 41.03 25.29 -17.17
C ARG A 173 39.95 24.22 -17.20
N ARG A 174 39.17 24.20 -18.28
CA ARG A 174 38.19 23.13 -18.54
C ARG A 174 38.90 21.88 -19.06
N VAL A 175 38.44 20.72 -18.60
CA VAL A 175 38.99 19.40 -18.98
C VAL A 175 37.83 18.48 -19.35
N ASN A 176 37.87 17.92 -20.57
CA ASN A 176 36.96 16.85 -20.97
C ASN A 176 37.62 15.49 -20.67
N VAL A 177 37.28 14.89 -19.54
CA VAL A 177 37.82 13.58 -19.12
C VAL A 177 37.13 12.48 -19.94
N GLN A 178 37.90 11.65 -20.65
CA GLN A 178 37.36 10.67 -21.60
C GLN A 178 36.83 9.37 -20.94
N TRP A 179 36.82 9.29 -19.61
CA TRP A 179 36.25 8.17 -18.87
C TRP A 179 34.74 8.36 -18.65
N GLN A 180 33.96 7.28 -18.71
CA GLN A 180 32.52 7.34 -18.46
C GLN A 180 32.19 7.72 -17.02
N GLN A 181 33.05 7.36 -16.07
CA GLN A 181 32.85 7.57 -14.64
C GLN A 181 34.20 7.62 -13.95
N PHE A 182 34.40 8.63 -13.11
CA PHE A 182 35.69 8.94 -12.51
C PHE A 182 35.54 9.65 -11.17
N VAL A 183 36.47 9.42 -10.26
CA VAL A 183 36.61 10.17 -9.02
C VAL A 183 37.54 11.36 -9.23
N VAL A 184 37.27 12.48 -8.55
CA VAL A 184 38.21 13.60 -8.40
C VAL A 184 38.49 13.82 -6.92
N LYS A 185 39.78 13.85 -6.56
CA LYS A 185 40.27 14.13 -5.19
C LYS A 185 41.26 15.29 -5.24
N CYS A 186 41.14 16.24 -4.31
CA CYS A 186 42.02 17.40 -4.23
C CYS A 186 42.69 17.51 -2.87
N TYR A 187 43.98 17.84 -2.87
CA TYR A 187 44.84 17.85 -1.69
C TYR A 187 45.51 19.20 -1.47
N SER A 188 45.77 19.52 -0.20
CA SER A 188 46.69 20.60 0.22
C SER A 188 48.15 20.20 0.02
N GLU A 189 49.09 21.13 0.25
CA GLU A 189 50.53 20.82 0.36
C GLU A 189 50.79 19.77 1.45
N SER A 190 50.12 19.90 2.59
CA SER A 190 50.15 18.98 3.74
C SER A 190 49.40 17.65 3.52
N GLN A 191 48.93 17.37 2.31
CA GLN A 191 48.20 16.15 1.92
C GLN A 191 46.81 15.98 2.56
N ASP A 192 46.23 17.05 3.13
CA ASP A 192 44.84 17.05 3.61
C ASP A 192 43.87 16.94 2.43
N LEU A 193 42.88 16.06 2.51
CA LEU A 193 41.84 15.90 1.49
C LEU A 193 40.82 17.05 1.54
N LEU A 194 40.99 18.04 0.67
CA LEU A 194 40.16 19.25 0.61
C LEU A 194 38.85 19.07 -0.17
N PHE A 195 38.84 18.15 -1.14
CA PHE A 195 37.66 17.81 -1.94
C PHE A 195 37.71 16.36 -2.41
N HIS A 196 36.55 15.70 -2.43
CA HIS A 196 36.38 14.33 -2.88
C HIS A 196 34.96 14.17 -3.43
N ASP A 197 34.82 13.95 -4.73
CA ASP A 197 33.53 13.62 -5.36
C ASP A 197 33.74 12.76 -6.61
N VAL A 198 32.65 12.21 -7.14
CA VAL A 198 32.63 11.27 -8.27
C VAL A 198 31.67 11.76 -9.34
N PHE A 199 32.10 11.73 -10.60
CA PHE A 199 31.38 12.28 -11.74
C PHE A 199 31.18 11.23 -12.82
N THR A 200 30.14 11.43 -13.64
CA THR A 200 29.94 10.71 -14.90
C THR A 200 30.32 11.60 -16.08
N ASN A 201 30.58 11.00 -17.24
CA ASN A 201 30.65 11.70 -18.52
C ASN A 201 30.12 10.81 -19.64
N VAL A 202 29.90 11.42 -20.80
CA VAL A 202 29.51 10.77 -22.04
C VAL A 202 30.63 11.01 -23.07
N PRO A 203 31.78 10.32 -22.96
CA PRO A 203 32.80 10.31 -24.00
C PRO A 203 32.22 9.88 -25.35
N VAL A 204 32.90 10.23 -26.44
CA VAL A 204 32.43 9.89 -27.80
C VAL A 204 32.44 8.36 -27.95
N ALA A 205 31.25 7.77 -28.10
CA ALA A 205 31.12 6.36 -28.41
C ALA A 205 31.84 6.05 -29.73
N LYS A 206 32.53 4.90 -29.81
CA LYS A 206 33.00 4.39 -31.10
C LYS A 206 31.76 4.12 -31.95
N PRO A 207 31.67 4.62 -33.20
CA PRO A 207 30.53 4.34 -34.06
C PRO A 207 30.40 2.83 -34.26
N ALA A 208 29.16 2.32 -34.26
CA ALA A 208 28.90 0.91 -34.51
C ALA A 208 29.44 0.52 -35.90
N PRO A 209 30.05 -0.67 -36.09
CA PRO A 209 30.69 -1.04 -37.36
C PRO A 209 29.75 -1.03 -38.57
N ASN A 210 28.45 -1.21 -38.35
CA ASN A 210 27.42 -1.31 -39.39
C ASN A 210 26.42 -0.15 -39.27
N SER A 211 26.75 1.01 -39.82
CA SER A 211 25.74 2.03 -40.14
C SER A 211 24.90 1.51 -41.31
N LEU A 212 23.63 1.13 -41.05
CA LEU A 212 22.73 0.57 -42.05
C LEU A 212 22.57 1.51 -43.27
N PRO A 213 22.97 1.09 -44.49
CA PRO A 213 22.77 1.90 -45.69
C PRO A 213 21.28 1.95 -46.07
N ASN A 214 20.77 3.14 -46.41
CA ASN A 214 19.43 3.37 -46.96
C ASN A 214 18.24 2.77 -46.18
N ILE A 215 18.12 3.11 -44.88
CA ILE A 215 16.85 3.04 -44.15
C ILE A 215 16.50 4.44 -43.63
N GLN A 216 15.21 4.77 -43.64
CA GLN A 216 14.64 5.98 -43.03
C GLN A 216 15.11 6.11 -41.56
N LYS A 217 15.59 7.28 -41.12
CA LYS A 217 16.31 7.45 -39.83
C LYS A 217 15.62 6.69 -38.67
N PRO A 218 16.23 5.64 -38.11
CA PRO A 218 15.65 4.86 -37.00
C PRO A 218 15.22 5.72 -35.81
N TYR A 219 14.15 5.33 -35.10
CA TYR A 219 13.66 6.04 -33.93
C TYR A 219 14.52 5.73 -32.69
N SER A 220 15.01 6.76 -32.00
CA SER A 220 15.65 6.58 -30.70
C SER A 220 14.60 6.26 -29.63
N ILE A 221 14.97 5.50 -28.59
CA ILE A 221 14.09 5.13 -27.49
C ILE A 221 14.66 5.66 -26.18
N SER A 222 13.83 6.36 -25.39
CA SER A 222 14.21 6.93 -24.10
C SER A 222 13.21 6.57 -23.03
N ILE A 223 13.55 5.63 -22.16
CA ILE A 223 12.74 5.23 -21.00
C ILE A 223 13.32 5.88 -19.74
N PHE A 224 12.48 6.65 -19.05
CA PHE A 224 12.78 7.28 -17.76
C PHE A 224 11.76 6.82 -16.72
N ILE A 225 12.25 6.11 -15.71
CA ILE A 225 11.43 5.42 -14.71
C ILE A 225 11.72 5.99 -13.33
N ILE A 226 10.67 6.26 -12.55
CA ILE A 226 10.74 6.56 -11.12
C ILE A 226 10.15 5.36 -10.36
N ASP A 227 10.94 4.73 -9.48
CA ASP A 227 10.47 3.65 -8.60
C ASP A 227 9.29 4.12 -7.76
N SER A 228 8.25 3.29 -7.63
CA SER A 228 7.12 3.53 -6.72
C SER A 228 6.28 4.78 -7.08
N ALA A 229 6.15 5.11 -8.37
CA ALA A 229 5.34 6.20 -8.88
C ALA A 229 3.98 5.72 -9.45
N SER A 230 2.89 5.87 -8.67
CA SER A 230 1.53 5.70 -9.19
C SER A 230 1.15 6.86 -10.12
N ARG A 231 0.19 6.65 -11.04
CA ARG A 231 -0.32 7.74 -11.89
C ARG A 231 -0.93 8.88 -11.06
N ASN A 232 -1.72 8.57 -10.03
CA ASN A 232 -2.44 9.58 -9.27
C ASN A 232 -1.51 10.30 -8.28
N GLN A 233 -0.53 9.61 -7.70
CA GLN A 233 0.59 10.16 -6.95
C GLN A 233 1.40 11.12 -7.83
N PHE A 234 1.75 10.73 -9.05
CA PHE A 234 2.40 11.61 -10.03
C PHE A 234 1.51 12.83 -10.34
N PHE A 235 0.21 12.64 -10.55
CA PHE A 235 -0.73 13.74 -10.81
C PHE A 235 -0.92 14.72 -9.64
N ARG A 236 -0.59 14.29 -8.42
CA ARG A 236 -0.69 15.05 -7.16
C ARG A 236 0.61 15.78 -6.81
N HIS A 237 1.75 15.19 -7.13
CA HIS A 237 3.08 15.65 -6.69
C HIS A 237 3.98 16.17 -7.81
N MET A 238 3.70 15.88 -9.08
CA MET A 238 4.53 16.27 -10.23
C MET A 238 3.83 17.26 -11.19
N PRO A 239 3.20 18.36 -10.72
CA PRO A 239 2.43 19.26 -11.57
C PRO A 239 3.23 19.91 -12.70
N LEU A 240 4.48 20.34 -12.47
CA LEU A 240 5.28 21.00 -13.52
C LEU A 240 5.62 20.01 -14.64
N THR A 241 5.98 18.78 -14.27
CA THR A 241 6.30 17.70 -15.19
C THR A 241 5.05 17.24 -15.94
N LEU A 242 3.93 17.08 -15.25
CA LEU A 242 2.65 16.69 -15.82
C LEU A 242 2.12 17.72 -16.81
N ASP A 243 2.21 19.02 -16.50
CA ASP A 243 1.76 20.06 -17.40
C ASP A 243 2.70 20.22 -18.61
N PHE A 244 4.02 20.03 -18.45
CA PHE A 244 4.93 19.87 -19.59
C PHE A 244 4.49 18.72 -20.50
N MET A 245 4.22 17.53 -19.92
CA MET A 245 3.82 16.33 -20.67
C MET A 245 2.51 16.56 -21.45
N ARG A 246 1.50 17.16 -20.81
CA ARG A 246 0.23 17.53 -21.45
C ARG A 246 0.40 18.53 -22.59
N GLN A 247 1.19 19.57 -22.38
CA GLN A 247 1.43 20.61 -23.39
C GLN A 247 2.24 20.12 -24.59
N ASN A 248 3.06 19.08 -24.41
CA ASN A 248 3.91 18.50 -25.47
C ASN A 248 3.34 17.21 -26.10
N GLY A 249 2.08 16.87 -25.83
CA GLY A 249 1.40 15.75 -26.51
C GLY A 249 1.87 14.37 -26.10
N PHE A 250 2.18 14.15 -24.81
CA PHE A 250 2.30 12.80 -24.25
C PHE A 250 0.91 12.16 -24.10
N GLU A 251 0.75 10.94 -24.61
CA GLU A 251 -0.41 10.10 -24.36
C GLU A 251 -0.23 9.36 -23.03
N ILE A 252 -1.11 9.60 -22.06
CA ILE A 252 -1.02 9.00 -20.72
C ILE A 252 -1.97 7.80 -20.63
N LEU A 253 -1.44 6.61 -20.33
CA LEU A 253 -2.23 5.39 -20.25
C LEU A 253 -3.03 5.35 -18.92
N HIS A 254 -4.34 5.54 -19.02
CA HIS A 254 -5.26 5.56 -17.88
C HIS A 254 -5.66 4.15 -17.40
N GLY A 255 -5.54 3.12 -18.25
CA GLY A 255 -5.76 1.71 -17.87
C GLY A 255 -4.48 0.89 -17.61
N TYR A 256 -3.30 1.53 -17.58
CA TYR A 256 -2.04 0.84 -17.31
C TYR A 256 -1.99 0.24 -15.91
N THR A 257 -1.79 -1.07 -15.87
CA THR A 257 -1.91 -1.90 -14.66
C THR A 257 -0.75 -2.87 -14.59
N LYS A 258 -0.13 -2.99 -13.42
CA LYS A 258 1.11 -3.77 -13.24
C LYS A 258 0.86 -5.28 -13.17
N VAL A 259 1.83 -6.08 -13.59
CA VAL A 259 1.75 -7.57 -13.54
C VAL A 259 2.43 -8.21 -12.32
N GLY A 260 3.17 -7.43 -11.51
CA GLY A 260 3.97 -7.94 -10.41
C GLY A 260 4.10 -7.02 -9.20
N ASP A 261 4.59 -7.57 -8.07
CA ASP A 261 4.75 -6.82 -6.81
C ASP A 261 5.85 -5.75 -6.89
N ASN A 262 7.08 -6.17 -7.23
CA ASN A 262 8.31 -5.36 -7.17
C ASN A 262 8.82 -4.95 -8.58
N SER A 263 9.84 -4.09 -8.64
CA SER A 263 10.41 -3.53 -9.86
C SER A 263 10.81 -4.56 -10.92
N ALA A 264 11.63 -5.54 -10.58
CA ALA A 264 12.16 -6.49 -11.56
C ALA A 264 11.08 -7.36 -12.24
N ILE A 265 9.98 -7.68 -11.55
CA ILE A 265 8.86 -8.46 -12.11
C ILE A 265 7.96 -7.61 -13.02
N ASN A 266 8.01 -6.28 -12.90
CA ASN A 266 7.30 -5.35 -13.78
C ASN A 266 8.18 -4.88 -14.97
N LEU A 267 9.48 -4.76 -14.77
CA LEU A 267 10.40 -4.26 -15.81
C LEU A 267 10.98 -5.37 -16.71
N LEU A 268 11.12 -6.61 -16.23
CA LEU A 268 11.53 -7.72 -17.11
C LEU A 268 10.50 -8.01 -18.23
N PRO A 269 9.17 -7.99 -17.98
CA PRO A 269 8.17 -8.08 -19.05
C PRO A 269 8.31 -6.96 -20.09
N ILE A 270 8.53 -5.70 -19.69
CA ILE A 270 8.71 -4.57 -20.61
C ILE A 270 10.00 -4.71 -21.44
N LEU A 271 11.08 -5.19 -20.81
CA LEU A 271 12.40 -5.24 -21.44
C LEU A 271 12.62 -6.48 -22.30
N ALA A 272 11.96 -7.60 -22.01
CA ALA A 272 12.23 -8.89 -22.64
C ALA A 272 11.00 -9.73 -23.00
N GLY A 273 9.78 -9.29 -22.66
CA GLY A 273 8.55 -10.06 -22.86
C GLY A 273 8.41 -11.25 -21.90
N MET A 274 9.27 -11.35 -20.88
CA MET A 274 9.38 -12.51 -19.98
C MET A 274 9.12 -12.13 -18.52
N ILE A 275 8.65 -13.10 -17.74
CA ILE A 275 8.43 -12.99 -16.29
C ILE A 275 9.23 -14.08 -15.56
N TYR A 276 9.53 -13.90 -14.27
CA TYR A 276 10.29 -14.88 -13.49
C TYR A 276 9.53 -15.33 -12.23
N GLU A 277 9.88 -16.52 -11.70
CA GLU A 277 9.27 -17.11 -10.50
C GLU A 277 7.72 -17.16 -10.59
N ALA A 278 7.17 -17.45 -11.77
CA ALA A 278 5.72 -17.55 -11.99
C ALA A 278 5.08 -18.69 -11.17
N GLU A 279 5.75 -19.84 -11.10
CA GLU A 279 5.36 -20.99 -10.27
C GLU A 279 5.37 -20.64 -8.77
N GLU A 280 6.49 -20.09 -8.28
CA GLU A 280 6.68 -19.70 -6.86
C GLU A 280 5.69 -18.60 -6.40
N ARG A 281 4.98 -17.96 -7.33
CA ARG A 281 3.93 -16.96 -7.09
C ARG A 281 2.50 -17.48 -7.37
N GLY A 282 2.34 -18.69 -7.91
CA GLY A 282 1.05 -19.29 -8.23
C GLY A 282 0.42 -18.84 -9.55
N PHE A 283 1.19 -18.25 -10.47
CA PHE A 283 0.69 -17.71 -11.75
C PHE A 283 1.07 -18.54 -12.98
N HIS A 284 1.57 -19.77 -12.81
CA HIS A 284 2.06 -20.62 -13.90
C HIS A 284 1.04 -20.80 -15.05
N SER A 285 -0.26 -20.86 -14.77
CA SER A 285 -1.32 -21.00 -15.78
C SER A 285 -1.57 -19.73 -16.62
N LEU A 286 -1.08 -18.56 -16.19
CA LEU A 286 -1.27 -17.27 -16.86
C LEU A 286 -0.19 -16.97 -17.92
N TYR A 287 0.94 -17.69 -17.87
CA TYR A 287 2.13 -17.40 -18.66
C TYR A 287 2.59 -18.66 -19.41
N PRO A 288 2.64 -18.64 -20.76
CA PRO A 288 3.27 -19.69 -21.55
C PRO A 288 4.73 -19.93 -21.12
N GLU A 289 5.17 -21.19 -21.10
CA GLU A 289 6.49 -21.63 -20.63
C GLU A 289 7.65 -20.86 -21.29
N ASN A 290 7.54 -20.57 -22.58
CA ASN A 290 8.49 -19.79 -23.36
C ASN A 290 8.64 -18.31 -22.92
N MET A 291 7.83 -17.86 -21.97
CA MET A 291 7.90 -16.53 -21.33
C MET A 291 8.35 -16.59 -19.87
N VAL A 292 8.61 -17.79 -19.33
CA VAL A 292 9.03 -18.00 -17.94
C VAL A 292 10.55 -18.10 -17.85
N LEU A 293 11.17 -17.15 -17.15
CA LEU A 293 12.58 -17.21 -16.77
C LEU A 293 12.70 -17.98 -15.45
N HIS A 294 12.94 -19.29 -15.56
CA HIS A 294 12.96 -20.21 -14.42
C HIS A 294 14.03 -19.85 -13.38
N SER A 295 13.73 -20.09 -12.10
CA SER A 295 14.61 -19.68 -11.00
C SER A 295 15.96 -20.40 -10.97
N ALA A 296 16.12 -21.52 -11.67
CA ALA A 296 17.40 -22.19 -11.89
C ALA A 296 18.42 -21.29 -12.61
N ILE A 297 18.01 -20.62 -13.69
CA ILE A 297 18.87 -19.69 -14.47
C ILE A 297 19.29 -18.50 -13.59
N LEU A 298 18.35 -17.96 -12.81
CA LEU A 298 18.61 -16.84 -11.90
C LEU A 298 19.51 -17.20 -10.71
N ARG A 299 19.42 -18.45 -10.23
CA ARG A 299 20.19 -18.95 -9.07
C ARG A 299 21.56 -19.48 -9.47
N ASN A 300 21.80 -19.85 -10.73
CA ASN A 300 23.11 -20.34 -11.19
C ASN A 300 24.18 -19.23 -11.07
N SER A 301 25.22 -19.48 -10.27
CA SER A 301 26.34 -18.57 -10.07
C SER A 301 27.32 -18.53 -11.25
N SER A 302 27.25 -19.48 -12.19
CA SER A 302 28.02 -19.49 -13.44
C SER A 302 27.34 -18.67 -14.56
N ASP A 303 26.04 -18.86 -14.79
CA ASP A 303 25.36 -18.32 -15.97
C ASP A 303 24.81 -16.91 -15.79
N ASP A 304 25.04 -16.01 -16.75
CA ASP A 304 24.39 -14.71 -16.75
C ASP A 304 22.95 -14.81 -17.26
N PHE A 305 21.99 -14.29 -16.49
CA PHE A 305 20.59 -14.26 -16.91
C PHE A 305 20.40 -13.38 -18.16
N TRP A 306 21.28 -12.40 -18.37
CA TRP A 306 21.25 -11.50 -19.53
C TRP A 306 21.63 -12.21 -20.85
N GLN A 307 22.23 -13.41 -20.78
CA GLN A 307 22.46 -14.27 -21.95
C GLN A 307 21.22 -15.14 -22.28
N HIS A 308 20.32 -15.31 -21.31
CA HIS A 308 19.12 -16.14 -21.42
C HIS A 308 17.87 -15.35 -21.81
N VAL A 309 17.94 -14.01 -21.76
CA VAL A 309 16.93 -13.10 -22.30
C VAL A 309 17.46 -12.39 -23.54
N ARG A 310 16.57 -12.06 -24.48
CA ARG A 310 16.88 -11.26 -25.67
C ARG A 310 16.07 -9.97 -25.60
N SER A 311 16.56 -9.03 -24.80
CA SER A 311 15.86 -7.79 -24.46
C SER A 311 15.86 -6.78 -25.60
N VAL A 312 14.89 -5.86 -25.59
CA VAL A 312 14.77 -4.78 -26.59
C VAL A 312 16.08 -3.98 -26.70
N ILE A 313 16.74 -3.69 -25.58
CA ILE A 313 17.99 -2.92 -25.55
C ILE A 313 19.20 -3.70 -26.11
N GLN A 314 19.24 -5.04 -25.96
CA GLN A 314 20.23 -5.89 -26.63
C GLN A 314 19.98 -5.89 -28.14
N ILE A 315 18.73 -6.06 -28.58
CA ILE A 315 18.35 -6.04 -30.01
C ILE A 315 18.70 -4.67 -30.63
N ALA A 316 18.43 -3.57 -29.93
CA ALA A 316 18.82 -2.23 -30.34
C ALA A 316 20.35 -2.08 -30.49
N LYS A 317 21.13 -2.56 -29.50
CA LYS A 317 22.60 -2.55 -29.53
C LYS A 317 23.17 -3.37 -30.70
N GLU A 318 22.64 -4.58 -30.93
CA GLU A 318 22.99 -5.43 -32.07
C GLU A 318 22.75 -4.73 -33.43
N ASN A 319 21.75 -3.85 -33.49
CA ASN A 319 21.39 -3.07 -34.68
C ASN A 319 21.95 -1.63 -34.64
N GLY A 320 23.04 -1.41 -33.90
CA GLY A 320 23.85 -0.19 -33.97
C GLY A 320 23.35 1.02 -33.17
N TYR A 321 22.36 0.86 -32.30
CA TYR A 321 21.97 1.92 -31.37
C TYR A 321 23.05 2.11 -30.31
N VAL A 322 23.36 3.35 -29.96
CA VAL A 322 24.18 3.64 -28.77
C VAL A 322 23.33 3.43 -27.52
N THR A 323 23.76 2.59 -26.57
CA THR A 323 22.93 2.17 -25.43
C THR A 323 23.43 2.66 -24.08
N MET A 324 22.51 3.05 -23.20
CA MET A 324 22.79 3.44 -21.81
C MET A 324 21.90 2.68 -20.82
N TRP A 325 22.50 2.27 -19.71
CA TRP A 325 21.84 1.72 -18.54
C TRP A 325 22.23 2.52 -17.29
N ASN A 326 21.24 3.16 -16.69
CA ASN A 326 21.39 4.10 -15.57
C ASN A 326 20.42 3.73 -14.44
N ASP A 327 20.72 2.67 -13.67
CA ASP A 327 19.95 2.26 -12.48
C ASP A 327 20.57 2.80 -11.18
N ASP A 328 19.86 3.71 -10.52
CA ASP A 328 20.15 4.12 -9.15
C ASP A 328 19.89 2.94 -8.21
N ILE A 329 20.90 2.59 -7.42
CA ILE A 329 20.88 1.39 -6.59
C ILE A 329 20.23 1.60 -5.21
N ALA A 330 19.91 2.86 -4.83
CA ALA A 330 19.44 3.32 -3.52
C ALA A 330 20.35 3.04 -2.30
N THR A 331 21.14 1.97 -2.31
CA THR A 331 22.22 1.70 -1.35
C THR A 331 23.19 0.63 -1.89
N SER A 332 24.39 0.53 -1.33
CA SER A 332 25.45 -0.33 -1.85
C SER A 332 25.04 -1.81 -1.90
N GLY A 333 25.25 -2.44 -3.08
CA GLY A 333 24.93 -3.83 -3.32
C GLY A 333 23.46 -4.17 -3.55
N PHE A 334 22.64 -3.18 -3.91
CA PHE A 334 21.26 -3.32 -4.39
C PHE A 334 21.15 -2.81 -5.84
N GLY A 335 19.96 -2.56 -6.37
CA GLY A 335 19.70 -2.18 -7.77
C GLY A 335 18.85 -3.23 -8.51
N LEU A 336 18.32 -2.86 -9.69
CA LEU A 336 17.17 -3.52 -10.30
C LEU A 336 17.36 -5.04 -10.51
N PHE A 337 18.47 -5.43 -11.13
CA PHE A 337 18.87 -6.84 -11.34
C PHE A 337 20.02 -7.28 -10.41
N HIS A 338 20.08 -6.68 -9.22
CA HIS A 338 21.09 -6.94 -8.19
C HIS A 338 20.44 -7.32 -6.84
N TYR A 339 19.20 -7.82 -6.87
CA TYR A 339 18.39 -8.11 -5.69
C TYR A 339 17.68 -9.48 -5.77
N LYS A 340 17.57 -10.16 -4.61
CA LYS A 340 16.98 -11.49 -4.41
C LYS A 340 17.45 -12.54 -5.43
N ALA A 341 16.65 -12.80 -6.46
CA ALA A 341 16.89 -13.82 -7.46
C ALA A 341 18.13 -13.48 -8.31
N PHE A 342 18.21 -12.25 -8.81
CA PHE A 342 19.27 -11.80 -9.69
C PHE A 342 20.60 -11.55 -8.96
N LYS A 343 21.72 -11.80 -9.65
CA LYS A 343 23.09 -11.72 -9.12
C LYS A 343 23.94 -10.62 -9.77
N GLY A 344 23.33 -9.72 -10.51
CA GLY A 344 24.00 -8.75 -11.35
C GLY A 344 24.55 -9.33 -12.65
N PHE A 345 24.97 -8.42 -13.54
CA PHE A 345 25.57 -8.74 -14.83
C PHE A 345 27.06 -9.11 -14.69
N THR A 346 27.52 -10.02 -15.53
CA THR A 346 28.94 -10.44 -15.66
C THR A 346 29.77 -9.45 -16.49
N GLN A 347 29.12 -8.75 -17.42
CA GLN A 347 29.70 -7.68 -18.24
C GLN A 347 28.72 -6.48 -18.27
N PRO A 348 29.14 -5.26 -18.66
CA PRO A 348 28.21 -4.13 -18.80
C PRO A 348 27.09 -4.47 -19.80
N PRO A 349 25.79 -4.29 -19.46
CA PRO A 349 24.68 -4.69 -20.32
C PRO A 349 24.48 -3.77 -21.55
N THR A 350 25.17 -2.64 -21.58
CA THR A 350 25.03 -1.51 -22.53
C THR A 350 26.39 -0.89 -22.83
N ASP A 351 26.43 0.17 -23.65
CA ASP A 351 27.68 0.89 -23.96
C ASP A 351 28.08 1.86 -22.85
N PHE A 352 27.10 2.47 -22.17
CA PHE A 352 27.28 3.32 -20.99
C PHE A 352 26.57 2.69 -19.78
N TYR A 353 27.30 2.39 -18.71
CA TYR A 353 26.75 1.70 -17.52
C TYR A 353 27.31 2.29 -16.22
N TYR A 354 26.47 3.03 -15.50
CA TYR A 354 26.89 3.91 -14.41
C TYR A 354 26.84 3.29 -13.00
N ARG A 355 26.67 1.96 -12.88
CA ARG A 355 26.64 1.28 -11.58
C ARG A 355 27.88 1.54 -10.70
N PRO A 356 29.14 1.51 -11.21
CA PRO A 356 30.32 1.82 -10.39
C PRO A 356 30.26 3.20 -9.75
N TYR A 357 29.75 4.21 -10.46
CA TYR A 357 29.50 5.56 -9.93
C TYR A 357 28.49 5.56 -8.76
N TYR A 358 27.37 4.85 -8.89
CA TYR A 358 26.39 4.74 -7.79
C TYR A 358 26.95 3.97 -6.59
N GLU A 359 27.62 2.84 -6.81
CA GLU A 359 28.30 2.10 -5.74
C GLU A 359 29.37 2.96 -5.05
N TYR A 360 30.13 3.77 -5.79
CA TYR A 360 31.12 4.69 -5.21
C TYR A 360 30.45 5.72 -4.29
N ILE A 361 29.33 6.33 -4.73
CA ILE A 361 28.52 7.26 -3.93
C ILE A 361 28.07 6.61 -2.62
N TYR A 362 27.45 5.43 -2.67
CA TYR A 362 26.87 4.78 -1.48
C TYR A 362 27.91 4.11 -0.57
N GLN A 363 29.16 3.97 -1.00
CA GLN A 363 30.26 3.43 -0.18
C GLN A 363 31.19 4.50 0.40
N ASN A 364 31.34 5.65 -0.27
CA ASN A 364 32.40 6.63 0.05
C ASN A 364 31.88 8.04 0.41
N LEU A 365 30.63 8.39 0.06
CA LEU A 365 30.13 9.78 0.13
C LEU A 365 28.82 9.93 0.94
N GLU A 366 28.59 9.04 1.91
CA GLU A 366 27.53 9.10 2.96
C GLU A 366 26.10 9.40 2.45
N ALA A 367 25.73 8.89 1.27
CA ALA A 367 24.56 9.29 0.50
C ALA A 367 23.15 8.97 1.09
N HIS A 368 23.07 8.56 2.35
CA HIS A 368 21.92 7.89 2.97
C HIS A 368 20.67 8.76 3.20
N THR A 369 20.69 10.03 2.79
CA THR A 369 19.57 11.00 2.96
C THR A 369 19.08 11.60 1.65
N GLY A 370 19.50 11.07 0.48
CA GLY A 370 19.23 11.70 -0.82
C GLY A 370 20.10 12.93 -1.08
N CYS A 371 21.20 13.06 -0.34
CA CYS A 371 22.17 14.14 -0.44
C CYS A 371 23.59 13.55 -0.51
N VAL A 372 24.46 14.15 -1.32
CA VAL A 372 25.88 13.79 -1.48
C VAL A 372 26.68 15.09 -1.45
N ASN A 373 27.70 15.18 -0.59
CA ASN A 373 28.54 16.38 -0.43
C ASN A 373 27.75 17.69 -0.29
N GLY A 374 26.65 17.64 0.48
CA GLY A 374 25.74 18.78 0.69
C GLY A 374 24.91 19.20 -0.53
N GLN A 375 24.94 18.45 -1.63
CA GLN A 375 24.09 18.64 -2.81
C GLN A 375 22.99 17.57 -2.85
N PHE A 376 21.82 17.95 -3.36
CA PHE A 376 20.69 17.04 -3.52
C PHE A 376 20.88 16.14 -4.76
N VAL A 377 20.53 14.84 -4.67
CA VAL A 377 20.91 13.87 -5.72
C VAL A 377 20.05 13.89 -6.98
N ALA A 378 18.79 14.35 -6.91
CA ALA A 378 17.88 14.23 -8.05
C ALA A 378 18.36 14.94 -9.33
N PRO A 379 18.81 16.22 -9.29
CA PRO A 379 19.37 16.88 -10.47
C PRO A 379 20.59 16.12 -11.00
N ARG A 380 21.44 15.61 -10.10
CA ARG A 380 22.68 14.92 -10.43
C ARG A 380 22.46 13.55 -11.09
N TYR A 381 21.34 12.87 -10.85
CA TYR A 381 21.00 11.61 -11.51
C TYR A 381 20.22 11.84 -12.83
N ILE A 382 19.38 12.88 -12.89
CA ILE A 382 18.69 13.30 -14.12
C ILE A 382 19.67 13.85 -15.17
N ASP A 383 20.69 14.60 -14.75
CA ASP A 383 21.72 15.16 -15.63
C ASP A 383 22.55 14.10 -16.38
N ILE A 384 22.68 12.88 -15.84
CA ILE A 384 23.29 11.73 -16.54
C ILE A 384 22.48 11.41 -17.83
N TRP A 385 21.16 11.35 -17.69
CA TRP A 385 20.23 11.12 -18.80
C TRP A 385 20.21 12.29 -19.78
N GLU A 386 20.08 13.52 -19.28
CA GLU A 386 20.05 14.73 -20.11
C GLU A 386 21.33 14.84 -20.96
N ARG A 387 22.51 14.58 -20.37
CA ARG A 387 23.78 14.57 -21.11
C ARG A 387 23.88 13.43 -22.10
N PHE A 388 23.46 12.21 -21.76
CA PHE A 388 23.50 11.08 -22.71
C PHE A 388 22.63 11.35 -23.94
N VAL A 389 21.39 11.81 -23.74
CA VAL A 389 20.47 12.13 -24.84
C VAL A 389 20.99 13.30 -25.67
N THR A 390 21.40 14.40 -25.03
CA THR A 390 21.91 15.59 -25.73
C THR A 390 23.17 15.29 -26.55
N LYS A 391 24.04 14.41 -26.05
CA LYS A 391 25.26 13.97 -26.76
C LYS A 391 24.95 13.17 -28.03
N HIS A 392 23.82 12.46 -28.07
CA HIS A 392 23.46 11.51 -29.12
C HIS A 392 22.26 11.94 -29.98
N ILE A 393 21.85 13.21 -29.96
CA ILE A 393 20.78 13.76 -30.82
C ILE A 393 20.93 13.43 -32.32
N ASN A 394 22.17 13.37 -32.80
CA ASN A 394 22.51 13.06 -34.21
C ASN A 394 22.76 11.55 -34.46
N ALA A 395 22.55 10.70 -33.45
CA ALA A 395 22.69 9.25 -33.54
C ALA A 395 21.38 8.57 -33.10
N THR A 396 21.23 7.28 -33.41
CA THR A 396 20.16 6.48 -32.85
C THR A 396 20.62 5.90 -31.51
N TYR A 397 19.78 6.00 -30.48
CA TYR A 397 20.13 5.57 -29.12
C TYR A 397 19.00 4.82 -28.40
N PHE A 398 19.37 4.01 -27.42
CA PHE A 398 18.46 3.44 -26.43
C PHE A 398 18.90 3.86 -25.02
N ALA A 399 18.11 4.68 -24.34
CA ALA A 399 18.37 5.13 -22.98
C ALA A 399 17.42 4.44 -21.98
N PHE A 400 17.95 3.68 -21.03
CA PHE A 400 17.21 3.13 -19.90
C PHE A 400 17.66 3.79 -18.60
N ASN A 401 16.71 4.38 -17.85
CA ASN A 401 16.97 5.07 -16.59
C ASN A 401 15.95 4.64 -15.54
N PHE A 402 16.43 4.29 -14.34
CA PHE A 402 15.60 3.86 -13.22
C PHE A 402 16.10 4.55 -11.95
N LEU A 403 15.31 5.49 -11.41
CA LEU A 403 15.66 6.28 -10.23
C LEU A 403 14.88 5.80 -8.99
N THR A 404 15.59 5.57 -7.88
CA THR A 404 15.12 4.65 -6.82
C THR A 404 15.17 5.29 -5.43
N GLY A 405 16.30 5.91 -5.07
CA GLY A 405 16.68 6.17 -3.67
C GLY A 405 15.78 7.16 -2.94
N LEU A 406 15.13 8.07 -3.64
CA LEU A 406 14.22 9.04 -3.03
C LEU A 406 12.81 8.46 -2.79
N THR A 407 12.27 7.71 -3.75
CA THR A 407 10.85 7.35 -3.80
C THR A 407 10.54 5.95 -3.30
N HIS A 408 11.45 4.98 -3.45
CA HIS A 408 11.24 3.57 -3.07
C HIS A 408 10.62 3.41 -1.67
N SER A 409 11.14 4.16 -0.70
CA SER A 409 10.69 4.10 0.71
C SER A 409 9.77 5.25 1.14
N SER A 410 9.28 6.11 0.23
CA SER A 410 8.47 7.30 0.57
C SER A 410 7.68 7.86 -0.63
N ALA A 411 6.35 7.70 -0.62
CA ALA A 411 5.44 8.22 -1.66
C ALA A 411 5.67 9.70 -1.98
N ASN A 412 5.73 10.49 -0.90
CA ASN A 412 5.75 11.95 -0.89
C ASN A 412 7.05 12.56 -1.45
N ASN A 413 8.13 11.79 -1.53
CA ASN A 413 9.42 12.28 -2.00
C ASN A 413 9.49 12.43 -3.53
N ILE A 414 8.49 11.92 -4.28
CA ILE A 414 8.45 12.06 -5.73
C ILE A 414 8.43 13.53 -6.17
N GLU A 415 7.77 14.40 -5.41
CA GLU A 415 7.67 15.84 -5.66
C GLU A 415 9.04 16.55 -5.77
N LEU A 416 10.08 15.97 -5.16
CA LEU A 416 11.44 16.49 -5.21
C LEU A 416 12.10 16.27 -6.59
N TYR A 417 11.51 15.45 -7.48
CA TYR A 417 11.93 15.33 -8.88
C TYR A 417 11.29 16.39 -9.79
N ASP A 418 10.16 17.02 -9.41
CA ASP A 418 9.27 17.76 -10.33
C ASP A 418 9.98 18.92 -11.04
N ASP A 419 10.60 19.81 -10.26
CA ASP A 419 11.33 20.97 -10.77
C ASP A 419 12.49 20.54 -11.69
N SER A 420 13.24 19.50 -11.31
CA SER A 420 14.42 19.04 -12.08
C SER A 420 14.05 18.29 -13.35
N LEU A 421 13.02 17.44 -13.30
CA LEU A 421 12.60 16.62 -14.43
C LEU A 421 11.88 17.46 -15.48
N SER A 422 10.98 18.37 -15.08
CA SER A 422 10.32 19.32 -15.98
C SER A 422 11.33 20.25 -16.67
N GLU A 423 12.34 20.75 -15.94
CA GLU A 423 13.45 21.51 -16.50
C GLU A 423 14.27 20.73 -17.56
N SER A 424 14.67 19.49 -17.24
CA SER A 424 15.43 18.65 -18.17
C SER A 424 14.63 18.28 -19.41
N LEU A 425 13.34 17.94 -19.25
CA LEU A 425 12.42 17.70 -20.36
C LEU A 425 12.29 18.91 -21.28
N ALA A 426 12.14 20.11 -20.72
CA ALA A 426 12.10 21.35 -21.49
C ALA A 426 13.41 21.60 -22.25
N ARG A 427 14.57 21.33 -21.65
CA ARG A 427 15.88 21.44 -22.34
C ARG A 427 16.04 20.42 -23.45
N LEU A 428 15.63 19.17 -23.25
CA LEU A 428 15.68 18.11 -24.26
C LEU A 428 14.70 18.35 -25.43
N LYS A 429 13.54 18.94 -25.18
CA LYS A 429 12.62 19.37 -26.26
C LYS A 429 13.20 20.55 -27.04
N ASN A 430 13.73 21.56 -26.34
CA ASN A 430 14.30 22.76 -26.95
C ASN A 430 15.63 22.53 -27.69
N SER A 431 16.36 21.44 -27.38
CA SER A 431 17.58 21.06 -28.12
C SER A 431 17.31 20.28 -29.41
N GLY A 432 16.06 19.88 -29.67
CA GLY A 432 15.67 19.02 -30.79
C GLY A 432 15.74 17.52 -30.48
N ALA A 433 16.13 17.10 -29.27
CA ALA A 433 16.29 15.68 -28.94
C ALA A 433 14.98 14.87 -28.96
N PHE A 434 13.83 15.55 -29.03
CA PHE A 434 12.48 15.00 -29.16
C PHE A 434 12.00 14.87 -30.62
N GLU A 435 12.80 15.23 -31.63
CA GLU A 435 12.40 15.20 -33.05
C GLU A 435 12.41 13.79 -33.65
N ASN A 436 13.19 12.87 -33.06
CA ASN A 436 13.41 11.52 -33.59
C ASN A 436 13.34 10.44 -32.47
N SER A 437 12.73 10.78 -31.33
CA SER A 437 12.83 9.97 -30.11
C SER A 437 11.45 9.66 -29.54
N VAL A 438 11.18 8.37 -29.34
CA VAL A 438 10.07 7.87 -28.53
C VAL A 438 10.47 7.98 -27.06
N VAL A 439 9.67 8.68 -26.25
CA VAL A 439 10.00 8.98 -24.85
C VAL A 439 8.92 8.45 -23.92
N LEU A 440 9.31 7.56 -23.00
CA LEU A 440 8.45 6.97 -21.97
C LEU A 440 8.82 7.59 -20.61
N ILE A 441 7.85 8.22 -19.95
CA ILE A 441 7.96 8.66 -18.54
C ILE A 441 7.00 7.81 -17.71
N MET A 442 7.52 6.99 -16.80
CA MET A 442 6.72 5.94 -16.15
C MET A 442 7.12 5.63 -14.70
N GLY A 443 6.26 4.87 -14.02
CA GLY A 443 6.58 4.09 -12.83
C GLY A 443 6.53 2.59 -13.13
N ASP A 444 7.29 1.80 -12.37
CA ASP A 444 7.29 0.34 -12.41
C ASP A 444 6.10 -0.28 -11.64
N HIS A 445 5.81 0.31 -10.48
CA HIS A 445 4.65 0.09 -9.63
C HIS A 445 4.30 1.40 -8.88
N GLY A 446 3.11 1.49 -8.28
CA GLY A 446 2.87 2.52 -7.27
C GLY A 446 3.54 2.18 -5.94
N GLN A 447 3.39 3.04 -4.93
CA GLN A 447 4.12 2.92 -3.67
C GLN A 447 3.59 1.79 -2.75
N ARG A 448 4.39 0.72 -2.62
CA ARG A 448 4.06 -0.56 -1.94
C ARG A 448 4.49 -0.71 -0.47
N ILE A 449 5.42 0.10 0.04
CA ILE A 449 5.96 -0.01 1.42
C ILE A 449 5.77 1.23 2.32
N SER A 450 5.32 2.37 1.78
CA SER A 450 5.00 3.54 2.59
C SER A 450 3.60 3.45 3.22
N SER A 451 3.30 4.28 4.23
CA SER A 451 2.04 4.22 4.98
C SER A 451 0.78 4.41 4.13
N ILE A 452 0.88 5.03 2.95
CA ILE A 452 -0.21 5.19 1.98
C ILE A 452 -0.83 3.84 1.55
N GLN A 453 -0.05 2.76 1.53
CA GLN A 453 -0.50 1.42 1.14
C GLN A 453 -1.52 0.80 2.12
N LYS A 454 -1.65 1.33 3.34
CA LYS A 454 -2.66 0.90 4.33
C LYS A 454 -4.09 1.29 3.96
N THR A 455 -4.27 2.22 3.03
CA THR A 455 -5.55 2.83 2.65
C THR A 455 -6.29 1.97 1.60
N HIS A 456 -7.47 2.37 1.13
CA HIS A 456 -8.08 1.76 -0.07
C HIS A 456 -7.43 2.34 -1.33
N SER A 457 -7.46 3.67 -1.45
CA SER A 457 -6.99 4.40 -2.64
C SER A 457 -5.52 4.13 -2.93
N GLY A 458 -4.67 4.04 -1.90
CA GLY A 458 -3.25 3.73 -2.04
C GLY A 458 -2.97 2.31 -2.54
N ARG A 459 -3.87 1.33 -2.32
CA ARG A 459 -3.75 -0.02 -2.91
C ARG A 459 -4.19 -0.06 -4.37
N VAL A 460 -5.14 0.78 -4.77
CA VAL A 460 -5.49 0.99 -6.18
C VAL A 460 -4.31 1.67 -6.89
N GLU A 461 -3.77 2.74 -6.32
CA GLU A 461 -2.57 3.43 -6.84
C GLU A 461 -1.36 2.50 -6.96
N GLU A 462 -1.10 1.65 -5.96
CA GLU A 462 -0.02 0.66 -5.96
C GLU A 462 -0.05 -0.29 -7.18
N ARG A 463 -1.22 -0.49 -7.79
CA ARG A 463 -1.46 -1.31 -8.99
C ARG A 463 -1.47 -0.55 -10.31
N MET A 464 -1.63 0.78 -10.28
CA MET A 464 -1.77 1.65 -11.47
C MET A 464 -0.59 2.64 -11.57
N PRO A 465 0.55 2.23 -12.18
CA PRO A 465 1.73 3.07 -12.29
C PRO A 465 1.49 4.26 -13.22
N MET A 466 2.33 5.29 -13.12
CA MET A 466 2.40 6.30 -14.17
C MET A 466 2.90 5.66 -15.48
N MET A 467 2.33 6.03 -16.62
CA MET A 467 2.85 5.70 -17.95
C MET A 467 2.39 6.77 -18.93
N GLY A 468 3.34 7.61 -19.39
CA GLY A 468 3.13 8.59 -20.45
C GLY A 468 4.10 8.37 -21.60
N ILE A 469 3.58 8.32 -22.81
CA ILE A 469 4.32 8.02 -24.05
C ILE A 469 4.26 9.24 -24.97
N TYR A 470 5.42 9.77 -25.36
CA TYR A 470 5.56 10.73 -26.44
C TYR A 470 6.13 10.04 -27.68
N LEU A 471 5.53 10.33 -28.83
CA LEU A 471 6.01 9.96 -30.16
C LEU A 471 6.45 11.23 -30.89
N PRO A 472 7.55 11.22 -31.66
CA PRO A 472 7.97 12.37 -32.44
C PRO A 472 6.94 12.68 -33.54
N GLU A 473 6.81 13.95 -33.94
CA GLU A 473 5.83 14.37 -34.96
C GLU A 473 6.00 13.63 -36.30
N ARG A 474 7.24 13.23 -36.63
CA ARG A 474 7.51 12.35 -37.77
C ARG A 474 6.81 11.00 -37.63
N PHE A 475 6.83 10.34 -36.46
CA PHE A 475 6.11 9.07 -36.28
C PHE A 475 4.62 9.24 -36.53
N LYS A 476 4.01 10.32 -36.02
CA LYS A 476 2.58 10.62 -36.23
C LYS A 476 2.23 10.89 -37.70
N THR A 477 3.22 11.24 -38.52
CA THR A 477 3.08 11.53 -39.96
C THR A 477 3.36 10.28 -40.81
N ASP A 478 4.39 9.51 -40.47
CA ASP A 478 4.80 8.27 -41.14
C ASP A 478 3.86 7.09 -40.80
N HIS A 479 3.27 7.10 -39.59
CA HIS A 479 2.46 6.02 -39.00
C HIS A 479 1.17 6.56 -38.33
N PRO A 480 0.25 7.19 -39.10
CA PRO A 480 -0.92 7.86 -38.54
C PRO A 480 -1.96 6.88 -37.95
N THR A 481 -2.11 5.68 -38.52
CA THR A 481 -3.05 4.65 -38.04
C THR A 481 -2.62 4.12 -36.68
N GLU A 482 -1.33 3.90 -36.53
CA GLU A 482 -0.63 3.41 -35.35
C GLU A 482 -0.72 4.45 -34.22
N TYR A 483 -0.61 5.74 -34.56
CA TYR A 483 -0.83 6.83 -33.61
C TYR A 483 -2.31 6.98 -33.21
N GLU A 484 -3.27 6.84 -34.12
CA GLU A 484 -4.70 6.81 -33.79
C GLU A 484 -4.99 5.67 -32.80
N ASN A 485 -4.46 4.48 -33.07
CA ASN A 485 -4.60 3.31 -32.20
C ASN A 485 -4.01 3.57 -30.80
N LEU A 486 -2.80 4.15 -30.68
CA LEU A 486 -2.26 4.56 -29.37
C LEU A 486 -3.19 5.56 -28.65
N SER A 487 -3.68 6.57 -29.37
CA SER A 487 -4.51 7.63 -28.79
C SER A 487 -5.89 7.14 -28.34
N LEU A 488 -6.39 6.03 -28.91
CA LEU A 488 -7.52 5.26 -28.39
C LEU A 488 -7.12 4.36 -27.20
N ASN A 489 -6.04 3.59 -27.36
CA ASN A 489 -5.56 2.60 -26.40
C ASN A 489 -5.12 3.19 -25.05
N LYS A 490 -4.78 4.48 -24.98
CA LYS A 490 -4.52 5.16 -23.70
C LYS A 490 -5.70 5.09 -22.71
N ASN A 491 -6.91 4.89 -23.23
CA ASN A 491 -8.12 4.69 -22.45
C ASN A 491 -8.47 3.21 -22.23
N ARG A 492 -7.56 2.28 -22.54
CA ARG A 492 -7.79 0.83 -22.52
C ARG A 492 -6.97 0.05 -21.49
N LEU A 493 -7.36 -1.19 -21.22
CA LEU A 493 -6.63 -2.09 -20.33
C LEU A 493 -5.31 -2.54 -20.97
N THR A 494 -4.21 -2.05 -20.40
CA THR A 494 -2.84 -2.27 -20.88
C THR A 494 -1.95 -2.79 -19.75
N SER A 495 -1.06 -3.73 -20.04
CA SER A 495 -0.09 -4.29 -19.09
C SER A 495 1.36 -4.12 -19.55
N ASN A 496 2.29 -4.54 -18.70
CA ASN A 496 3.73 -4.47 -18.95
C ASN A 496 4.17 -5.16 -20.26
N PHE A 497 3.44 -6.19 -20.72
CA PHE A 497 3.79 -6.92 -21.95
C PHE A 497 3.38 -6.18 -23.22
N ASP A 498 2.30 -5.38 -23.17
CA ASP A 498 1.87 -4.55 -24.29
C ASP A 498 2.93 -3.49 -24.62
N ILE A 499 3.60 -2.96 -23.58
CA ILE A 499 4.72 -2.03 -23.72
C ILE A 499 5.91 -2.72 -24.42
N TYR A 500 6.20 -3.99 -24.12
CA TYR A 500 7.26 -4.73 -24.80
C TYR A 500 6.98 -4.90 -26.30
N ASP A 501 5.77 -5.35 -26.67
CA ASP A 501 5.43 -5.51 -28.09
C ASP A 501 5.42 -4.14 -28.81
N THR A 502 4.96 -3.07 -28.15
CA THR A 502 5.07 -1.68 -28.66
C THR A 502 6.53 -1.26 -28.90
N LEU A 503 7.45 -1.59 -27.98
CA LEU A 503 8.87 -1.28 -28.12
C LEU A 503 9.54 -2.11 -29.23
N MET A 504 9.16 -3.39 -29.38
CA MET A 504 9.61 -4.24 -30.47
C MET A 504 9.09 -3.77 -31.84
N ASP A 505 7.89 -3.23 -31.89
CA ASP A 505 7.32 -2.66 -33.12
C ASP A 505 7.95 -1.30 -33.44
N THR A 506 8.32 -0.50 -32.44
CA THR A 506 9.13 0.72 -32.62
C THR A 506 10.48 0.43 -33.30
N LEU A 507 11.12 -0.70 -32.96
CA LEU A 507 12.28 -1.22 -33.69
C LEU A 507 11.91 -1.69 -35.11
N THR A 508 10.77 -2.35 -35.28
CA THR A 508 10.28 -2.84 -36.58
C THR A 508 10.00 -1.71 -37.57
N PHE A 509 9.35 -0.62 -37.14
CA PHE A 509 9.20 0.63 -37.93
C PHE A 509 10.53 1.32 -38.23
N SER A 510 11.56 1.04 -37.44
CA SER A 510 12.94 1.48 -37.68
C SER A 510 13.72 0.54 -38.61
N GLY A 511 13.05 -0.43 -39.25
CA GLY A 511 13.64 -1.42 -40.16
C GLY A 511 14.28 -2.64 -39.48
N ILE A 512 14.17 -2.80 -38.16
CA ILE A 512 14.85 -3.84 -37.39
C ILE A 512 13.87 -5.00 -37.12
N GLN A 513 14.09 -6.13 -37.80
CA GLN A 513 13.28 -7.34 -37.64
C GLN A 513 13.99 -8.39 -36.78
N ASP A 514 13.54 -8.61 -35.53
CA ASP A 514 13.95 -9.81 -34.77
C ASP A 514 13.20 -11.05 -35.28
N CYS A 515 13.71 -11.69 -36.32
CA CYS A 515 13.23 -12.97 -36.84
C CYS A 515 13.34 -14.15 -35.85
N SER A 516 13.74 -13.90 -34.59
CA SER A 516 13.58 -14.84 -33.48
C SER A 516 12.35 -14.56 -32.60
N ARG A 517 11.81 -13.32 -32.53
CA ARG A 517 10.59 -12.98 -31.77
C ARG A 517 9.42 -13.87 -32.18
N SER A 518 9.13 -13.95 -33.48
CA SER A 518 8.07 -14.78 -34.06
C SER A 518 8.25 -16.30 -33.91
N ARG A 519 9.41 -16.77 -33.44
CA ARG A 519 9.69 -18.19 -33.12
C ARG A 519 9.77 -18.47 -31.62
N ARG A 520 10.24 -17.51 -30.82
CA ARG A 520 10.38 -17.61 -29.35
C ARG A 520 9.11 -17.21 -28.61
N MET A 521 8.27 -16.34 -29.19
CA MET A 521 7.06 -15.79 -28.58
C MET A 521 5.85 -16.07 -29.47
N GLN A 522 5.37 -17.30 -29.39
CA GLN A 522 4.07 -17.70 -29.93
C GLN A 522 3.20 -18.28 -28.80
N PRO A 523 2.02 -17.71 -28.50
CA PRO A 523 1.52 -16.41 -28.98
C PRO A 523 2.44 -15.23 -28.55
N PRO A 524 2.21 -14.00 -29.06
CA PRO A 524 2.92 -12.78 -28.63
C PRO A 524 2.87 -12.49 -27.13
N ALA A 525 3.64 -11.49 -26.68
CA ALA A 525 3.78 -11.13 -25.26
C ALA A 525 2.52 -10.42 -24.72
N GLY A 526 1.93 -9.56 -25.53
CA GLY A 526 0.70 -8.83 -25.27
C GLY A 526 0.04 -8.41 -26.58
N ILE A 527 -0.45 -7.18 -26.64
CA ILE A 527 -0.93 -6.51 -27.85
C ILE A 527 -0.21 -5.17 -27.95
N SER A 528 0.33 -4.86 -29.12
CA SER A 528 0.99 -3.58 -29.36
C SER A 528 0.05 -2.40 -29.12
N LEU A 529 0.53 -1.31 -28.53
CA LEU A 529 -0.27 -0.07 -28.42
C LEU A 529 -0.52 0.58 -29.78
N PHE A 530 0.18 0.15 -30.83
CA PHE A 530 -0.06 0.53 -32.23
C PHE A 530 -1.17 -0.30 -32.90
N ASP A 531 -1.57 -1.44 -32.32
CA ASP A 531 -2.72 -2.25 -32.73
C ASP A 531 -3.96 -1.93 -31.87
N ARG A 532 -5.18 -2.16 -32.35
CA ARG A 532 -6.38 -1.89 -31.54
C ARG A 532 -6.58 -2.93 -30.42
N ILE A 533 -6.29 -2.54 -29.18
CA ILE A 533 -6.56 -3.36 -28.00
C ILE A 533 -8.08 -3.52 -27.81
N PRO A 534 -8.62 -4.73 -27.59
CA PRO A 534 -10.06 -4.95 -27.42
C PRO A 534 -10.66 -4.23 -26.21
N VAL A 535 -11.86 -3.67 -26.39
CA VAL A 535 -12.63 -2.97 -25.35
C VAL A 535 -13.16 -3.94 -24.27
N SER A 536 -13.37 -5.20 -24.63
CA SER A 536 -13.80 -6.29 -23.75
C SER A 536 -12.66 -7.03 -23.04
N ARG A 537 -11.39 -6.61 -23.24
CA ARG A 537 -10.22 -7.34 -22.75
C ARG A 537 -10.22 -7.46 -21.22
N SER A 538 -10.07 -8.68 -20.75
CA SER A 538 -9.94 -9.05 -19.34
C SER A 538 -8.51 -8.89 -18.81
N CYS A 539 -8.35 -8.91 -17.48
CA CYS A 539 -7.02 -9.00 -16.85
C CYS A 539 -6.26 -10.27 -17.25
N GLU A 540 -6.94 -11.38 -17.55
CA GLU A 540 -6.32 -12.64 -17.95
C GLU A 540 -5.70 -12.53 -19.36
N GLU A 541 -6.45 -11.98 -20.33
CA GLU A 541 -5.95 -11.65 -21.68
C GLU A 541 -4.91 -10.51 -21.70
N ALA A 542 -4.85 -9.72 -20.62
CA ALA A 542 -3.79 -8.75 -20.37
C ALA A 542 -2.59 -9.33 -19.59
N ARG A 543 -2.66 -10.61 -19.17
CA ARG A 543 -1.67 -11.30 -18.33
C ARG A 543 -1.35 -10.55 -17.04
N ILE A 544 -2.37 -9.94 -16.44
CA ILE A 544 -2.35 -9.30 -15.13
C ILE A 544 -2.90 -10.30 -14.10
N PRO A 545 -2.09 -10.77 -13.13
CA PRO A 545 -2.55 -11.68 -12.09
C PRO A 545 -3.73 -11.11 -11.28
N PRO A 546 -4.69 -11.95 -10.82
CA PRO A 546 -5.95 -11.49 -10.21
C PRO A 546 -5.78 -10.48 -9.07
N GLN A 547 -4.77 -10.65 -8.21
CA GLN A 547 -4.53 -9.73 -7.08
C GLN A 547 -3.93 -8.36 -7.47
N PHE A 548 -3.48 -8.18 -8.72
CA PHE A 548 -3.08 -6.88 -9.27
C PHE A 548 -4.11 -6.28 -10.22
N CYS A 549 -5.12 -7.06 -10.63
CA CYS A 549 -6.20 -6.60 -11.50
C CYS A 549 -6.98 -5.43 -10.88
N CYS A 550 -7.20 -4.37 -11.67
CA CYS A 550 -7.97 -3.19 -11.28
C CYS A 550 -9.38 -3.12 -11.91
N CYS A 551 -9.81 -4.15 -12.64
CA CYS A 551 -11.19 -4.20 -13.16
C CYS A 551 -12.18 -4.40 -12.01
N LEU A 552 -13.09 -3.44 -11.83
CA LEU A 552 -14.21 -3.51 -10.90
C LEU A 552 -15.20 -4.57 -11.38
N GLN A 553 -15.50 -5.53 -10.51
CA GLN A 553 -16.58 -6.49 -10.73
C GLN A 553 -17.94 -5.83 -10.44
N ALA A 554 -18.93 -6.10 -11.28
CA ALA A 554 -20.29 -5.59 -11.09
C ALA A 554 -21.02 -6.37 -9.98
N SER A 555 -20.88 -5.93 -8.73
CA SER A 555 -21.77 -6.36 -7.66
C SER A 555 -23.14 -5.70 -7.82
N ILE A 556 -24.21 -6.50 -7.76
CA ILE A 556 -25.57 -5.99 -7.59
C ILE A 556 -25.79 -5.86 -6.07
N PRO A 557 -25.88 -4.64 -5.51
CA PRO A 557 -26.18 -4.48 -4.09
C PRO A 557 -27.65 -4.86 -3.84
N ASN A 558 -27.91 -5.73 -2.87
CA ASN A 558 -29.27 -5.87 -2.32
C ASN A 558 -29.62 -4.55 -1.60
N VAL A 559 -30.63 -3.85 -2.12
CA VAL A 559 -31.00 -2.49 -1.67
C VAL A 559 -31.93 -2.57 -0.45
N ASP A 560 -31.39 -2.99 0.68
CA ASP A 560 -32.11 -3.09 1.97
C ASP A 560 -31.37 -2.44 3.17
N MET A 561 -30.19 -1.82 2.97
CA MET A 561 -29.44 -1.17 4.05
C MET A 561 -28.89 0.22 3.67
N VAL A 562 -29.77 1.22 3.53
CA VAL A 562 -29.37 2.64 3.58
C VAL A 562 -30.34 3.45 4.45
N SER A 563 -30.17 3.33 5.76
CA SER A 563 -30.67 4.28 6.76
C SER A 563 -29.65 4.41 7.89
N ASN A 564 -29.47 5.63 8.42
CA ASN A 564 -28.60 5.97 9.56
C ASN A 564 -27.09 6.12 9.28
N ILE A 565 -26.70 7.01 8.35
CA ILE A 565 -25.34 7.61 8.34
C ILE A 565 -25.44 9.15 8.31
N GLU A 566 -25.92 9.75 9.41
CA GLU A 566 -25.97 11.21 9.62
C GLU A 566 -25.56 11.65 11.06
N SER A 567 -24.60 10.97 11.72
CA SER A 567 -24.20 11.39 13.09
C SER A 567 -22.78 11.01 13.56
N LEU A 568 -21.72 11.29 12.79
CA LEU A 568 -20.34 11.22 13.29
C LEU A 568 -19.53 12.50 12.96
N SER A 569 -19.73 13.54 13.77
CA SER A 569 -18.95 14.79 13.70
C SER A 569 -17.54 14.61 14.29
N VAL A 570 -16.52 14.59 13.44
CA VAL A 570 -15.10 14.44 13.84
C VAL A 570 -14.65 15.61 14.75
N ARG A 571 -14.23 15.30 15.98
CA ARG A 571 -13.48 16.24 16.82
C ARG A 571 -11.99 16.13 16.50
N ARG A 572 -11.38 17.23 16.05
CA ARG A 572 -9.93 17.32 15.79
C ARG A 572 -9.13 17.21 17.09
N GLY A 573 -8.12 16.34 17.12
CA GLY A 573 -7.11 16.25 18.18
C GLY A 573 -5.77 15.80 17.60
N THR A 574 -4.77 16.68 17.62
CA THR A 574 -3.52 16.55 16.84
C THR A 574 -2.51 15.52 17.37
N ASN A 575 -2.82 14.81 18.46
CA ASN A 575 -1.90 13.87 19.10
C ASN A 575 -2.18 12.40 18.71
N ALA A 576 -3.13 12.17 17.79
CA ALA A 576 -3.60 10.83 17.45
C ALA A 576 -2.58 9.98 16.67
N LEU A 577 -1.66 10.57 15.89
CA LEU A 577 -0.77 9.79 15.00
C LEU A 577 0.36 9.07 15.74
N ASP A 578 1.06 9.75 16.65
CA ASP A 578 2.06 9.10 17.51
C ASP A 578 1.39 8.11 18.48
N SER A 579 0.16 8.42 18.91
CA SER A 579 -0.66 7.47 19.66
C SER A 579 -0.97 6.24 18.82
N MET A 580 -1.41 6.37 17.56
CA MET A 580 -1.72 5.25 16.66
C MET A 580 -0.51 4.38 16.31
N TYR A 581 0.69 4.94 16.12
CA TYR A 581 1.88 4.14 15.80
C TYR A 581 2.38 3.35 17.02
N ASN A 582 2.33 3.97 18.20
CA ASN A 582 2.55 3.25 19.46
C ASN A 582 1.43 2.24 19.74
N PHE A 583 0.17 2.55 19.41
CA PHE A 583 -0.99 1.68 19.59
C PHE A 583 -0.95 0.45 18.68
N GLN A 584 -0.60 0.59 17.39
CA GLN A 584 -0.52 -0.57 16.49
C GLN A 584 0.67 -1.49 16.85
N SER A 585 1.80 -0.91 17.28
CA SER A 585 2.94 -1.68 17.80
C SER A 585 2.74 -2.19 19.24
N SER A 586 1.81 -1.60 20.02
CA SER A 586 1.40 -2.14 21.31
C SER A 586 0.34 -3.22 21.17
N ILE A 587 -0.61 -3.15 20.23
CA ILE A 587 -1.59 -4.20 19.94
C ILE A 587 -0.90 -5.53 19.65
N GLN A 588 0.10 -5.54 18.75
CA GLN A 588 0.89 -6.75 18.48
C GLN A 588 1.69 -7.25 19.70
N LYS A 589 1.90 -6.40 20.71
CA LYS A 589 2.50 -6.75 22.01
C LYS A 589 1.45 -7.08 23.08
N THR A 590 0.18 -6.70 22.96
CA THR A 590 -0.87 -7.08 23.91
C THR A 590 -1.25 -8.54 23.70
N HIS A 591 -1.86 -9.13 24.72
CA HIS A 591 -2.44 -10.47 24.61
C HIS A 591 -3.44 -10.54 23.44
N SER A 592 -4.38 -9.60 23.35
CA SER A 592 -5.44 -9.60 22.31
C SER A 592 -4.89 -9.63 20.88
N GLY A 593 -3.93 -8.78 20.53
CA GLY A 593 -3.40 -8.73 19.16
C GLY A 593 -2.57 -9.97 18.78
N ARG A 594 -1.98 -10.68 19.75
CA ARG A 594 -1.34 -11.98 19.52
C ARG A 594 -2.35 -13.09 19.21
N VAL A 595 -3.55 -13.01 19.80
CA VAL A 595 -4.66 -13.96 19.55
C VAL A 595 -5.37 -13.65 18.24
N GLU A 596 -5.65 -12.38 17.96
CA GLU A 596 -6.32 -11.92 16.74
C GLU A 596 -5.55 -12.32 15.47
N GLU A 597 -4.21 -12.21 15.47
CA GLU A 597 -3.34 -12.69 14.38
C GLU A 597 -3.48 -14.21 14.10
N ARG A 598 -4.00 -15.00 15.04
CA ARG A 598 -4.14 -16.47 14.95
C ARG A 598 -5.59 -16.91 14.71
N MET A 599 -6.55 -15.98 14.65
CA MET A 599 -7.98 -16.23 14.48
C MET A 599 -8.48 -15.62 13.16
N PRO A 600 -8.11 -16.17 11.99
CA PRO A 600 -8.53 -15.62 10.70
C PRO A 600 -10.05 -15.72 10.52
N MET A 601 -10.67 -14.61 10.10
CA MET A 601 -12.10 -14.60 9.76
C MET A 601 -12.36 -15.39 8.48
N MET A 602 -13.28 -16.35 8.54
CA MET A 602 -13.80 -17.06 7.37
C MET A 602 -15.33 -17.02 7.37
N GLY A 603 -15.92 -16.81 6.20
CA GLY A 603 -17.35 -16.98 5.95
C GLY A 603 -17.55 -17.87 4.73
N ILE A 604 -18.53 -18.78 4.81
CA ILE A 604 -18.95 -19.63 3.69
C ILE A 604 -20.39 -19.24 3.36
N TYR A 605 -20.62 -18.81 2.12
CA TYR A 605 -21.96 -18.59 1.58
C TYR A 605 -22.31 -19.73 0.62
N LEU A 606 -23.49 -20.32 0.78
CA LEU A 606 -24.01 -21.39 -0.05
C LEU A 606 -25.33 -20.94 -0.70
N PRO A 607 -25.58 -21.25 -1.98
CA PRO A 607 -26.86 -20.95 -2.62
C PRO A 607 -28.04 -21.59 -1.86
N GLU A 608 -29.21 -20.95 -1.87
CA GLU A 608 -30.43 -21.53 -1.26
C GLU A 608 -30.77 -22.92 -1.81
N ARG A 609 -30.44 -23.18 -3.08
CA ARG A 609 -30.55 -24.51 -3.69
C ARG A 609 -29.69 -25.56 -2.96
N PHE A 610 -28.47 -25.25 -2.54
CA PHE A 610 -27.64 -26.21 -1.78
C PHE A 610 -28.31 -26.61 -0.47
N LYS A 611 -29.04 -25.72 0.20
CA LYS A 611 -29.79 -26.04 1.43
C LYS A 611 -30.97 -27.00 1.19
N THR A 612 -31.44 -27.06 -0.06
CA THR A 612 -32.56 -27.90 -0.51
C THR A 612 -32.06 -29.26 -1.02
N ASP A 613 -31.01 -29.24 -1.84
CA ASP A 613 -30.40 -30.41 -2.46
C ASP A 613 -29.48 -31.18 -1.47
N HIS A 614 -28.86 -30.49 -0.50
CA HIS A 614 -27.89 -31.01 0.49
C HIS A 614 -28.19 -30.51 1.93
N PRO A 615 -29.35 -30.87 2.52
CA PRO A 615 -29.79 -30.34 3.80
C PRO A 615 -28.96 -30.82 5.00
N THR A 616 -28.40 -32.04 4.94
CA THR A 616 -27.60 -32.64 6.03
C THR A 616 -26.24 -31.95 6.14
N GLU A 617 -25.60 -31.73 5.00
CA GLU A 617 -24.33 -31.05 4.81
C GLU A 617 -24.43 -29.58 5.25
N TYR A 618 -25.54 -28.91 4.90
CA TYR A 618 -25.86 -27.57 5.38
C TYR A 618 -26.13 -27.52 6.89
N GLN A 619 -26.78 -28.54 7.47
CA GLN A 619 -26.98 -28.65 8.91
C GLN A 619 -25.65 -28.86 9.65
N ASN A 620 -24.78 -29.74 9.16
CA ASN A 620 -23.45 -29.97 9.72
C ASN A 620 -22.59 -28.70 9.67
N LEU A 621 -22.55 -28.00 8.54
CA LEU A 621 -21.87 -26.69 8.44
C LEU A 621 -22.43 -25.68 9.47
N SER A 622 -23.76 -25.64 9.62
CA SER A 622 -24.44 -24.78 10.60
C SER A 622 -24.15 -25.13 12.06
N LEU A 623 -23.76 -26.38 12.35
CA LEU A 623 -23.28 -26.84 13.66
C LEU A 623 -21.77 -26.58 13.83
N ASN A 624 -20.99 -26.67 12.75
CA ASN A 624 -19.54 -26.53 12.74
C ASN A 624 -19.05 -25.09 12.95
N LYS A 625 -19.90 -24.08 12.80
CA LYS A 625 -19.59 -22.66 13.11
C LYS A 625 -19.01 -22.43 14.52
N ASN A 626 -19.28 -23.34 15.47
CA ASN A 626 -18.78 -23.32 16.85
C ASN A 626 -17.88 -24.55 17.13
N ARG A 627 -17.01 -24.92 16.18
CA ARG A 627 -16.05 -26.03 16.28
C ARG A 627 -14.63 -25.58 15.94
N LEU A 628 -13.65 -26.37 16.36
CA LEU A 628 -12.27 -26.19 15.94
C LEU A 628 -12.09 -26.66 14.49
N THR A 629 -11.85 -25.69 13.61
CA THR A 629 -11.59 -25.89 12.18
C THR A 629 -10.16 -25.50 11.82
N SER A 630 -9.60 -26.13 10.79
CA SER A 630 -8.29 -25.78 10.21
C SER A 630 -8.33 -25.75 8.68
N ASN A 631 -7.24 -25.29 8.06
CA ASN A 631 -7.13 -25.21 6.60
C ASN A 631 -7.26 -26.58 5.90
N PHE A 632 -7.00 -27.68 6.60
CA PHE A 632 -7.20 -29.02 6.07
C PHE A 632 -8.69 -29.40 6.00
N ASP A 633 -9.52 -28.90 6.92
CA ASP A 633 -10.97 -29.10 6.89
C ASP A 633 -11.61 -28.33 5.71
N ILE A 634 -11.15 -27.10 5.47
CA ILE A 634 -11.53 -26.31 4.30
C ILE A 634 -11.20 -27.07 3.01
N TYR A 635 -10.00 -27.66 2.93
CA TYR A 635 -9.57 -28.45 1.78
C TYR A 635 -10.47 -29.68 1.53
N GLU A 636 -10.77 -30.48 2.56
CA GLU A 636 -11.69 -31.62 2.38
C GLU A 636 -13.13 -31.16 2.05
N THR A 637 -13.59 -30.02 2.59
CA THR A 637 -14.89 -29.42 2.22
C THR A 637 -14.96 -29.05 0.74
N LEU A 638 -13.89 -28.49 0.18
CA LEU A 638 -13.81 -28.17 -1.24
C LEU A 638 -13.79 -29.46 -2.10
N MET A 639 -13.12 -30.50 -1.63
CA MET A 639 -13.09 -31.82 -2.29
C MET A 639 -14.46 -32.52 -2.26
N ASP A 640 -15.23 -32.37 -1.19
CA ASP A 640 -16.62 -32.81 -1.17
C ASP A 640 -17.53 -31.92 -2.01
N THR A 641 -17.31 -30.60 -2.06
CA THR A 641 -18.05 -29.71 -2.97
C THR A 641 -17.92 -30.17 -4.43
N LEU A 642 -16.72 -30.57 -4.85
CA LEU A 642 -16.48 -31.18 -6.17
C LEU A 642 -17.16 -32.55 -6.32
N THR A 643 -17.11 -33.39 -5.28
CA THR A 643 -17.75 -34.72 -5.28
C THR A 643 -19.28 -34.63 -5.39
N LEU A 644 -19.92 -33.72 -4.63
CA LEU A 644 -21.35 -33.40 -4.70
C LEU A 644 -21.73 -32.79 -6.07
N SER A 645 -20.80 -32.08 -6.71
CA SER A 645 -20.94 -31.59 -8.09
C SER A 645 -20.76 -32.69 -9.17
N GLY A 646 -20.65 -33.97 -8.77
CA GLY A 646 -20.51 -35.12 -9.66
C GLY A 646 -19.08 -35.39 -10.16
N ILE A 647 -18.08 -34.64 -9.69
CA ILE A 647 -16.68 -34.77 -10.13
C ILE A 647 -15.97 -35.81 -9.27
N GLN A 648 -15.76 -37.02 -9.80
CA GLN A 648 -15.06 -38.10 -9.11
C GLN A 648 -13.54 -38.02 -9.30
N ASP A 649 -12.81 -37.73 -8.21
CA ASP A 649 -11.35 -37.80 -8.17
C ASP A 649 -10.86 -39.24 -7.91
N SER A 650 -10.37 -39.89 -8.97
CA SER A 650 -9.75 -41.23 -8.92
C SER A 650 -8.48 -41.32 -8.05
N SER A 651 -7.88 -40.19 -7.66
CA SER A 651 -6.74 -40.14 -6.73
C SER A 651 -7.16 -40.12 -5.26
N ARG A 652 -8.44 -39.85 -4.94
CA ARG A 652 -8.97 -39.79 -3.55
C ARG A 652 -8.74 -41.10 -2.79
N SER A 653 -8.74 -42.24 -3.49
CA SER A 653 -8.43 -43.58 -2.95
C SER A 653 -6.93 -43.86 -2.71
N ARG A 654 -6.02 -43.00 -3.20
CA ARG A 654 -4.56 -43.09 -3.01
C ARG A 654 -4.02 -42.10 -1.96
N ARG A 655 -4.87 -41.26 -1.38
CA ARG A 655 -4.50 -40.30 -0.33
C ARG A 655 -4.19 -41.04 0.98
N MET A 656 -3.46 -40.38 1.89
CA MET A 656 -3.22 -40.92 3.24
C MET A 656 -4.55 -41.22 3.94
N GLN A 657 -4.59 -42.38 4.62
CA GLN A 657 -5.65 -42.74 5.56
C GLN A 657 -5.08 -42.68 6.98
N PRO A 658 -5.70 -41.95 7.93
CA PRO A 658 -6.86 -41.07 7.76
C PRO A 658 -6.55 -39.78 6.96
N PRO A 659 -7.59 -39.11 6.40
CA PRO A 659 -7.47 -37.87 5.63
C PRO A 659 -6.87 -36.69 6.43
N ALA A 660 -6.60 -35.58 5.73
CA ALA A 660 -5.85 -34.45 6.30
C ALA A 660 -6.66 -33.62 7.29
N GLY A 661 -7.97 -33.51 7.07
CA GLY A 661 -8.94 -32.84 7.93
C GLY A 661 -10.28 -33.59 7.95
N ILE A 662 -11.31 -32.93 8.47
CA ILE A 662 -12.70 -33.37 8.45
C ILE A 662 -13.49 -32.35 7.62
N SER A 663 -14.33 -32.80 6.70
CA SER A 663 -15.17 -31.91 5.89
C SER A 663 -16.06 -31.04 6.77
N LEU A 664 -16.27 -29.77 6.42
CA LEU A 664 -17.23 -28.90 7.11
C LEU A 664 -18.68 -29.29 6.79
N PHE A 665 -18.89 -30.18 5.83
CA PHE A 665 -20.16 -30.87 5.57
C PHE A 665 -20.35 -32.14 6.42
N ASP A 666 -19.28 -32.64 7.06
CA ASP A 666 -19.34 -33.67 8.11
C ASP A 666 -19.41 -33.03 9.48
N ARG A 667 -19.83 -33.78 10.51
CA ARG A 667 -19.94 -33.26 11.88
C ARG A 667 -18.58 -33.27 12.60
N ILE A 668 -17.98 -32.10 12.80
CA ILE A 668 -16.71 -31.98 13.54
C ILE A 668 -16.94 -32.27 15.05
N PRO A 669 -16.11 -33.11 15.70
CA PRO A 669 -16.24 -33.44 17.12
C PRO A 669 -16.15 -32.22 18.05
N VAL A 670 -16.89 -32.28 19.16
CA VAL A 670 -16.91 -31.22 20.19
C VAL A 670 -15.55 -31.09 20.88
N SER A 671 -14.90 -32.22 21.14
CA SER A 671 -13.67 -32.36 21.92
C SER A 671 -12.37 -32.31 21.10
N ARG A 672 -12.46 -31.96 19.81
CA ARG A 672 -11.32 -32.02 18.89
C ARG A 672 -10.21 -31.05 19.32
N SER A 673 -9.00 -31.59 19.48
CA SER A 673 -7.78 -30.86 19.82
C SER A 673 -7.14 -30.18 18.60
N CYS A 674 -6.24 -29.22 18.86
CA CYS A 674 -5.39 -28.62 17.84
C CYS A 674 -4.54 -29.66 17.09
N GLU A 675 -4.12 -30.74 17.74
CA GLU A 675 -3.32 -31.80 17.14
C GLU A 675 -4.12 -32.63 16.12
N GLU A 676 -5.35 -33.03 16.48
CA GLU A 676 -6.32 -33.67 15.57
C GLU A 676 -6.83 -32.72 14.46
N ALA A 677 -6.65 -31.40 14.63
CA ALA A 677 -6.86 -30.39 13.60
C ALA A 677 -5.59 -30.08 12.78
N ARG A 678 -4.45 -30.71 13.11
CA ARG A 678 -3.11 -30.47 12.55
C ARG A 678 -2.65 -29.01 12.64
N ILE A 679 -3.12 -28.28 13.67
CA ILE A 679 -2.75 -26.90 14.01
C ILE A 679 -1.51 -26.92 14.91
N PRO A 680 -0.36 -26.36 14.49
CA PRO A 680 0.85 -26.34 15.31
C PRO A 680 0.67 -25.60 16.66
N PRO A 681 1.35 -26.01 17.74
CA PRO A 681 1.09 -25.50 19.09
C PRO A 681 1.31 -23.98 19.26
N GLN A 682 2.16 -23.36 18.43
CA GLN A 682 2.36 -21.89 18.40
C GLN A 682 1.21 -21.09 17.72
N PHE A 683 0.30 -21.78 17.03
CA PHE A 683 -0.89 -21.23 16.39
C PHE A 683 -2.20 -21.77 16.99
N CYS A 684 -2.11 -22.70 17.95
CA CYS A 684 -3.29 -23.25 18.64
C CYS A 684 -3.94 -22.19 19.53
N CYS A 685 -5.19 -21.83 19.20
CA CYS A 685 -6.02 -20.89 19.96
C CYS A 685 -7.08 -21.55 20.86
N CYS A 686 -7.08 -22.87 20.98
CA CYS A 686 -7.86 -23.55 22.01
C CYS A 686 -7.32 -23.19 23.41
N LEU A 687 -8.23 -22.90 24.34
CA LEU A 687 -7.87 -22.84 25.75
C LEU A 687 -7.59 -24.25 26.27
N GLN A 688 -6.50 -24.39 27.01
CA GLN A 688 -6.13 -25.62 27.69
C GLN A 688 -6.59 -25.50 29.14
N ALA A 689 -7.35 -26.51 29.60
CA ALA A 689 -7.70 -26.64 31.00
C ALA A 689 -6.43 -26.93 31.82
N SER A 690 -6.31 -26.24 32.95
CA SER A 690 -5.24 -26.42 33.92
C SER A 690 -5.82 -26.39 35.32
N ILE A 691 -5.23 -27.20 36.20
CA ILE A 691 -5.40 -27.10 37.65
C ILE A 691 -4.07 -26.51 38.16
N PRO A 692 -3.93 -25.19 38.27
CA PRO A 692 -2.72 -24.59 38.79
C PRO A 692 -2.74 -24.65 40.32
N ASN A 693 -1.56 -24.74 40.93
CA ASN A 693 -1.38 -24.61 42.38
C ASN A 693 -1.47 -23.13 42.80
N VAL A 694 -2.55 -22.43 42.40
CA VAL A 694 -2.77 -21.02 42.72
C VAL A 694 -2.92 -20.87 44.22
N ASP A 695 -2.18 -19.95 44.82
CA ASP A 695 -2.20 -19.73 46.27
C ASP A 695 -3.60 -19.28 46.74
N MET A 696 -4.11 -19.92 47.80
CA MET A 696 -5.54 -19.98 48.14
C MET A 696 -6.10 -18.72 48.83
N GLU A 697 -5.36 -17.60 48.79
CA GLU A 697 -5.81 -16.27 49.23
C GLU A 697 -6.04 -15.27 48.08
N SER A 698 -5.96 -15.72 46.82
CA SER A 698 -5.92 -14.83 45.65
C SER A 698 -7.07 -13.81 45.60
N ASN A 699 -6.75 -12.60 45.10
CA ASN A 699 -7.72 -11.52 44.92
C ASN A 699 -8.84 -11.84 43.91
N ILE A 700 -8.76 -12.97 43.18
CA ILE A 700 -9.75 -13.39 42.19
C ILE A 700 -11.01 -13.92 42.88
N GLU A 701 -10.87 -14.79 43.89
CA GLU A 701 -12.01 -15.34 44.64
C GLU A 701 -12.77 -14.22 45.38
N LYS A 702 -12.05 -13.29 46.01
CA LYS A 702 -12.63 -12.09 46.65
C LYS A 702 -13.42 -11.25 45.64
N LYS A 703 -12.83 -10.89 44.49
CA LYS A 703 -13.51 -10.07 43.47
C LYS A 703 -14.71 -10.77 42.83
N ALA A 704 -14.63 -12.07 42.56
CA ALA A 704 -15.76 -12.84 42.06
C ALA A 704 -16.91 -12.85 43.09
N THR A 705 -16.58 -13.09 44.36
CA THR A 705 -17.53 -13.06 45.50
C THR A 705 -18.17 -11.68 45.67
N GLU A 706 -17.39 -10.59 45.61
CA GLU A 706 -17.87 -9.21 45.69
C GLU A 706 -18.81 -8.85 44.54
N ILE A 707 -18.47 -9.21 43.30
CA ILE A 707 -19.29 -8.93 42.10
C ILE A 707 -20.62 -9.69 42.18
N LEU A 708 -20.60 -10.96 42.60
CA LEU A 708 -21.80 -11.77 42.77
C LEU A 708 -22.69 -11.21 43.90
N LEU A 709 -22.11 -10.85 45.05
CA LEU A 709 -22.84 -10.21 46.16
C LEU A 709 -23.46 -8.87 45.72
N LEU A 710 -22.71 -8.01 45.03
CA LEU A 710 -23.21 -6.73 44.50
C LEU A 710 -24.39 -6.94 43.53
N TYR A 711 -24.31 -7.94 42.65
CA TYR A 711 -25.39 -8.28 41.73
C TYR A 711 -26.64 -8.78 42.46
N PHE A 712 -26.51 -9.72 43.41
CA PHE A 712 -27.65 -10.23 44.17
C PHE A 712 -28.27 -9.19 45.12
N LEU A 713 -27.46 -8.30 45.72
CA LEU A 713 -27.94 -7.22 46.59
C LEU A 713 -28.57 -6.04 45.82
N THR A 714 -28.23 -5.84 44.54
CA THR A 714 -28.92 -4.86 43.67
C THR A 714 -30.18 -5.46 43.03
N SER A 715 -30.17 -6.75 42.69
CA SER A 715 -31.33 -7.47 42.12
C SER A 715 -32.44 -7.70 43.16
N SER A 716 -32.09 -8.18 44.36
CA SER A 716 -33.08 -8.50 45.42
C SER A 716 -33.91 -7.30 45.87
N LYS A 717 -33.32 -6.09 45.90
CA LYS A 717 -34.03 -4.83 46.14
C LYS A 717 -35.14 -4.49 45.13
N THR A 718 -35.29 -5.28 44.07
CA THR A 718 -36.36 -5.13 43.07
C THR A 718 -37.32 -6.33 43.02
N MET A 719 -37.18 -7.30 43.92
CA MET A 719 -37.94 -8.55 43.93
C MET A 719 -38.77 -8.69 45.20
N ASN A 720 -40.04 -8.26 45.14
CA ASN A 720 -40.97 -8.18 46.28
C ASN A 720 -41.24 -9.52 47.01
N CYS A 721 -40.77 -10.66 46.48
CA CYS A 721 -40.98 -11.99 47.06
C CYS A 721 -39.79 -12.53 47.90
N VAL A 722 -38.64 -11.83 47.94
CA VAL A 722 -37.42 -12.26 48.67
C VAL A 722 -37.28 -11.53 50.01
N GLN A 723 -37.04 -12.29 51.09
CA GLN A 723 -36.87 -11.74 52.45
C GLN A 723 -35.39 -11.63 52.87
N SER A 724 -34.55 -12.61 52.54
CA SER A 724 -33.09 -12.54 52.76
C SER A 724 -32.31 -13.50 51.86
N ILE A 725 -31.00 -13.27 51.75
CA ILE A 725 -30.05 -14.06 50.93
C ILE A 725 -28.80 -14.33 51.79
N SER A 726 -28.27 -15.56 51.75
CA SER A 726 -27.00 -15.91 52.41
C SER A 726 -25.79 -15.43 51.60
N ASN A 727 -24.61 -15.36 52.23
CA ASN A 727 -23.37 -15.32 51.44
C ASN A 727 -23.27 -16.58 50.55
N PRO A 728 -22.66 -16.49 49.35
CA PRO A 728 -22.41 -17.65 48.51
C PRO A 728 -21.34 -18.55 49.13
N ILE A 729 -21.49 -19.87 48.94
CA ILE A 729 -20.52 -20.89 49.32
C ILE A 729 -19.91 -21.45 48.04
N ILE A 730 -18.60 -21.25 47.84
CA ILE A 730 -17.87 -21.70 46.65
C ILE A 730 -17.34 -23.12 46.87
N ASP A 731 -17.62 -24.04 45.95
CA ASP A 731 -16.93 -25.33 45.94
C ASP A 731 -15.56 -25.17 45.28
N ARG A 732 -14.55 -24.94 46.12
CA ARG A 732 -13.15 -24.76 45.72
C ARG A 732 -12.57 -25.98 45.00
N SER A 733 -13.14 -27.18 45.14
CA SER A 733 -12.71 -28.38 44.41
C SER A 733 -13.17 -28.40 42.95
N SER A 734 -14.15 -27.57 42.60
CA SER A 734 -14.73 -27.50 41.25
C SER A 734 -14.05 -26.48 40.30
N ILE A 735 -13.10 -25.70 40.80
CA ILE A 735 -12.52 -24.55 40.08
C ILE A 735 -11.57 -25.04 38.97
N GLN A 736 -11.88 -24.70 37.72
CA GLN A 736 -11.01 -24.97 36.57
C GLN A 736 -10.56 -23.67 35.90
N TYR A 737 -9.26 -23.61 35.55
CA TYR A 737 -8.62 -22.43 34.96
C TYR A 737 -8.20 -22.71 33.52
N TYR A 738 -8.56 -21.82 32.61
CA TYR A 738 -8.36 -21.98 31.18
C TYR A 738 -7.40 -20.91 30.63
N SER A 739 -6.33 -21.34 29.96
CA SER A 739 -5.33 -20.44 29.36
C SER A 739 -4.88 -20.89 27.97
N LEU A 740 -4.27 -20.00 27.19
CA LEU A 740 -3.69 -20.35 25.88
C LEU A 740 -2.36 -21.09 26.02
N SER A 741 -1.95 -21.78 24.95
CA SER A 741 -0.64 -22.45 24.89
C SER A 741 0.50 -21.45 25.19
N LYS A 742 1.54 -21.89 25.91
CA LYS A 742 2.68 -21.03 26.27
C LYS A 742 3.35 -20.40 25.04
N MET A 743 3.42 -21.13 23.92
CA MET A 743 3.97 -20.62 22.65
C MET A 743 3.07 -19.55 22.01
N ALA A 744 1.74 -19.72 22.05
CA ALA A 744 0.79 -18.74 21.52
C ALA A 744 0.75 -17.47 22.38
N ARG A 745 0.71 -17.60 23.72
CA ARG A 745 0.84 -16.48 24.67
C ARG A 745 2.08 -15.66 24.41
N LEU A 746 3.24 -16.30 24.23
CA LEU A 746 4.51 -15.63 23.93
C LEU A 746 4.65 -15.13 22.47
N GLY A 747 3.61 -15.27 21.64
CA GLY A 747 3.57 -14.74 20.27
C GLY A 747 4.49 -15.46 19.28
N MET A 748 5.01 -16.64 19.64
CA MET A 748 6.01 -17.39 18.84
C MET A 748 5.47 -17.74 17.45
N ARG A 749 6.31 -17.63 16.42
CA ARG A 749 5.96 -17.92 15.02
C ARG A 749 6.64 -19.17 14.46
N SER A 750 7.65 -19.71 15.14
CA SER A 750 8.29 -20.98 14.77
C SER A 750 8.81 -21.76 15.98
N PRO A 751 8.94 -23.09 15.91
CA PRO A 751 9.58 -23.91 16.96
C PRO A 751 11.02 -23.50 17.25
N LYS A 752 11.76 -22.98 16.25
CA LYS A 752 13.13 -22.50 16.44
C LYS A 752 13.21 -21.35 17.44
N GLN A 753 12.28 -20.39 17.38
CA GLN A 753 12.22 -19.28 18.33
C GLN A 753 11.96 -19.74 19.77
N TRP A 754 11.14 -20.79 19.93
CA TRP A 754 10.84 -21.39 21.23
C TRP A 754 12.04 -22.12 21.84
N ASN A 755 12.76 -22.92 21.05
CA ASN A 755 13.99 -23.57 21.50
C ASN A 755 15.06 -22.54 21.87
N THR A 756 15.28 -21.55 21.00
CA THR A 756 16.18 -20.42 21.27
C THR A 756 15.76 -19.59 22.50
N LEU A 757 14.46 -19.52 22.85
CA LEU A 757 14.03 -18.91 24.10
C LEU A 757 14.41 -19.77 25.32
N LYS A 758 14.13 -21.08 25.28
CA LYS A 758 14.54 -22.02 26.34
C LYS A 758 16.06 -21.99 26.58
N GLU A 759 16.84 -22.01 25.51
CA GLU A 759 18.31 -21.95 25.52
C GLU A 759 18.84 -20.64 26.15
N ASN A 760 18.27 -19.48 25.81
CA ASN A 760 18.78 -18.17 26.23
C ASN A 760 18.18 -17.63 27.54
N LYS A 761 17.09 -18.22 28.04
CA LYS A 761 16.36 -17.72 29.21
C LYS A 761 16.00 -18.75 30.27
N GLY A 762 16.18 -20.04 30.00
CA GLY A 762 15.83 -21.12 30.92
C GLY A 762 14.32 -21.40 30.97
N GLN A 763 13.97 -22.44 31.71
CA GLN A 763 12.59 -22.89 31.87
C GLN A 763 11.81 -21.96 32.82
N ASP A 764 12.46 -21.48 33.88
CA ASP A 764 11.88 -20.57 34.88
C ASP A 764 11.40 -19.24 34.29
N TYR A 765 12.08 -18.71 33.27
CA TYR A 765 11.62 -17.51 32.53
C TYR A 765 10.37 -17.77 31.69
N ILE A 766 10.16 -19.01 31.23
CA ILE A 766 8.98 -19.41 30.46
C ILE A 766 7.80 -19.70 31.38
N ASP A 767 8.07 -20.18 32.58
CA ASP A 767 7.06 -20.52 33.57
C ASP A 767 6.60 -19.30 34.39
N SER A 768 7.48 -18.32 34.63
CA SER A 768 7.12 -17.01 35.22
C SER A 768 6.21 -16.11 34.34
N PHE A 769 5.72 -16.62 33.20
CA PHE A 769 4.51 -16.11 32.54
C PHE A 769 3.25 -16.79 33.13
N GLU A 770 3.13 -16.76 34.46
CA GLU A 770 1.98 -17.23 35.20
C GLU A 770 0.76 -16.32 34.96
N ASP A 771 -0.42 -16.96 34.95
CA ASP A 771 -1.75 -16.37 35.13
C ASP A 771 -2.21 -15.20 34.24
N ASP A 772 -1.91 -15.26 32.93
CA ASP A 772 -2.90 -14.90 31.90
C ASP A 772 -4.05 -15.94 31.91
N ILE A 773 -4.85 -15.93 32.98
CA ILE A 773 -6.09 -16.72 33.12
C ILE A 773 -7.16 -16.08 32.22
N LEU A 774 -7.64 -16.83 31.22
CA LEU A 774 -8.55 -16.32 30.19
C LEU A 774 -9.99 -16.74 30.41
N ASP A 775 -10.22 -17.86 31.08
CA ASP A 775 -11.51 -18.20 31.64
C ASP A 775 -11.35 -18.95 32.98
N VAL A 776 -12.38 -18.85 33.82
CA VAL A 776 -12.51 -19.62 35.06
C VAL A 776 -13.93 -20.16 35.12
N GLU A 777 -14.03 -21.46 35.42
CA GLU A 777 -15.27 -22.17 35.65
C GLU A 777 -15.34 -22.54 37.14
N MET A 778 -16.42 -22.13 37.82
CA MET A 778 -16.60 -22.33 39.27
C MET A 778 -18.06 -22.62 39.61
N ASN A 779 -18.30 -23.62 40.46
CA ASN A 779 -19.62 -23.87 41.04
C ASN A 779 -19.73 -23.22 42.43
N PHE A 780 -20.87 -22.58 42.70
CA PHE A 780 -21.20 -22.07 44.03
C PHE A 780 -22.69 -22.24 44.35
N ALA A 781 -22.98 -22.33 45.66
CA ALA A 781 -24.34 -22.45 46.18
C ALA A 781 -24.74 -21.17 46.94
N LEU A 782 -25.99 -20.76 46.77
CA LEU A 782 -26.60 -19.60 47.42
C LEU A 782 -27.93 -20.01 48.05
N SER A 783 -28.17 -19.65 49.32
CA SER A 783 -29.47 -19.91 49.98
C SER A 783 -30.32 -18.64 49.99
N VAL A 784 -31.59 -18.78 49.62
CA VAL A 784 -32.53 -17.65 49.52
C VAL A 784 -33.78 -17.95 50.36
N THR A 785 -34.12 -17.00 51.23
CA THR A 785 -35.31 -17.04 52.08
C THR A 785 -36.37 -16.14 51.44
N LEU A 786 -37.55 -16.70 51.18
CA LEU A 786 -38.70 -15.99 50.62
C LEU A 786 -39.66 -15.56 51.74
N ASN A 787 -40.60 -14.67 51.43
CA ASN A 787 -41.59 -14.19 52.40
C ASN A 787 -42.43 -15.32 53.02
N PRO A 788 -43.01 -15.14 54.23
CA PRO A 788 -43.65 -16.22 54.98
C PRO A 788 -44.76 -16.93 54.21
N GLY A 789 -44.60 -18.24 54.01
CA GLY A 789 -45.51 -19.09 53.23
C GLY A 789 -44.83 -19.96 52.16
N LEU A 790 -43.54 -19.71 51.88
CA LEU A 790 -42.70 -20.55 51.01
C LEU A 790 -41.48 -21.06 51.81
N GLN A 791 -41.04 -22.30 51.55
CA GLN A 791 -39.90 -22.89 52.25
C GLN A 791 -38.55 -22.30 51.80
N ASN A 792 -37.58 -22.27 52.72
CA ASN A 792 -36.18 -21.96 52.43
C ASN A 792 -35.68 -22.83 51.27
N SER A 793 -35.10 -22.21 50.25
CA SER A 793 -34.65 -22.89 49.04
C SER A 793 -33.22 -22.51 48.71
N SER A 794 -32.38 -23.49 48.36
CA SER A 794 -31.03 -23.27 47.85
C SER A 794 -31.01 -23.27 46.32
N ILE A 795 -30.20 -22.40 45.75
CA ILE A 795 -29.96 -22.29 44.31
C ILE A 795 -28.46 -22.52 44.10
N SER A 796 -28.11 -23.57 43.35
CA SER A 796 -26.76 -23.75 42.83
C SER A 796 -26.61 -23.01 41.50
N LEU A 797 -25.44 -22.40 41.28
CA LEU A 797 -25.13 -21.55 40.14
C LEU A 797 -23.74 -21.92 39.61
N ASP A 798 -23.68 -22.30 38.34
CA ASP A 798 -22.43 -22.45 37.58
C ASP A 798 -22.11 -21.10 36.91
N PHE A 799 -20.87 -20.64 37.10
CA PHE A 799 -20.36 -19.40 36.52
C PHE A 799 -19.11 -19.68 35.69
N LYS A 800 -19.21 -19.36 34.40
CA LYS A 800 -18.11 -19.36 33.44
C LYS A 800 -17.87 -17.91 33.03
N SER A 801 -16.65 -17.42 33.18
CA SER A 801 -16.35 -15.98 33.12
C SER A 801 -16.60 -15.36 31.74
N ARG A 802 -16.74 -16.17 30.68
CA ARG A 802 -17.37 -15.75 29.41
C ARG A 802 -18.56 -16.62 29.02
N PHE A 803 -19.72 -15.96 29.03
CA PHE A 803 -21.03 -16.40 28.54
C PHE A 803 -21.78 -17.46 29.37
N SER A 804 -22.88 -16.98 29.96
CA SER A 804 -23.97 -17.74 30.63
C SER A 804 -23.71 -18.07 32.11
N VAL A 805 -24.67 -17.69 32.94
CA VAL A 805 -24.88 -18.26 34.29
C VAL A 805 -26.03 -19.24 34.16
N TYR A 806 -25.83 -20.48 34.60
CA TYR A 806 -26.87 -21.49 34.62
C TYR A 806 -27.45 -21.60 36.03
N SER A 807 -28.75 -21.31 36.17
CA SER A 807 -29.50 -21.48 37.42
C SER A 807 -30.51 -22.61 37.27
N ASN A 808 -30.52 -23.53 38.24
CA ASN A 808 -31.64 -24.45 38.38
C ASN A 808 -32.91 -23.65 38.71
N ILE A 809 -34.01 -23.94 38.00
CA ILE A 809 -35.29 -23.25 38.15
C ILE A 809 -35.91 -23.68 39.49
N LEU A 810 -36.28 -22.71 40.33
CA LEU A 810 -37.08 -23.00 41.52
C LEU A 810 -38.50 -23.39 41.07
N THR A 811 -38.95 -24.58 41.46
CA THR A 811 -40.28 -25.11 41.16
C THR A 811 -41.06 -25.45 42.42
N ARG A 812 -42.36 -25.22 42.43
CA ARG A 812 -43.30 -25.79 43.41
C ARG A 812 -44.38 -26.52 42.62
N ASP A 813 -44.70 -27.74 43.03
CA ASP A 813 -45.75 -28.54 42.37
C ASP A 813 -45.50 -28.73 40.85
N ASN A 814 -44.22 -28.82 40.47
CA ASN A 814 -43.66 -28.78 39.09
C ASN A 814 -43.82 -27.47 38.29
N GLU A 815 -44.50 -26.45 38.82
CA GLU A 815 -44.59 -25.12 38.20
C GLU A 815 -43.43 -24.19 38.64
N PRO A 816 -42.87 -23.33 37.75
CA PRO A 816 -41.68 -22.53 38.05
C PRO A 816 -42.01 -21.27 38.87
N LEU A 817 -41.59 -21.26 40.14
CA LEU A 817 -41.66 -20.09 41.04
C LEU A 817 -40.76 -18.94 40.60
N LEU A 818 -39.56 -19.24 40.10
CA LEU A 818 -38.54 -18.25 39.78
C LEU A 818 -37.75 -18.66 38.52
N ARG A 819 -37.65 -17.76 37.54
CA ARG A 819 -37.02 -18.05 36.24
C ARG A 819 -36.04 -16.95 35.83
N LEU A 820 -34.81 -17.04 36.30
CA LEU A 820 -33.72 -16.15 35.88
C LEU A 820 -33.43 -16.36 34.38
N LYS A 821 -33.34 -15.27 33.62
CA LYS A 821 -33.18 -15.33 32.16
C LYS A 821 -32.13 -14.34 31.67
N VAL A 822 -30.86 -14.72 31.82
CA VAL A 822 -29.72 -13.93 31.33
C VAL A 822 -29.73 -13.92 29.80
N LYS A 823 -29.56 -12.74 29.19
CA LYS A 823 -29.53 -12.55 27.74
C LYS A 823 -28.22 -11.85 27.37
N PRO A 824 -27.44 -12.33 26.38
CA PRO A 824 -26.26 -11.60 25.92
C PRO A 824 -26.68 -10.34 25.15
N LEU A 825 -26.18 -9.18 25.56
CA LEU A 825 -26.10 -8.01 24.68
C LEU A 825 -24.86 -8.17 23.80
N LEU A 826 -25.08 -8.27 22.49
CA LEU A 826 -24.04 -8.60 21.51
C LEU A 826 -23.73 -7.36 20.67
N GLU A 827 -23.00 -6.42 21.25
CA GLU A 827 -22.57 -5.21 20.53
C GLU A 827 -21.16 -4.75 20.92
N ASN A 828 -20.26 -4.83 19.94
CA ASN A 828 -18.91 -4.24 19.85
C ASN A 828 -17.81 -4.67 20.86
N PHE A 829 -16.61 -4.92 20.30
CA PHE A 829 -15.40 -5.24 21.04
C PHE A 829 -14.76 -3.98 21.64
N LEU A 830 -14.55 -3.96 22.97
CA LEU A 830 -13.24 -3.74 23.61
C LEU A 830 -13.33 -3.84 25.14
N CYS A 831 -12.27 -4.34 25.78
CA CYS A 831 -12.25 -4.61 27.21
C CYS A 831 -12.09 -3.34 28.06
N SER A 832 -13.20 -2.69 28.43
CA SER A 832 -13.45 -2.23 29.82
C SER A 832 -14.72 -1.36 29.91
N ASN A 833 -15.79 -1.88 30.52
CA ASN A 833 -16.62 -1.18 31.51
C ASN A 833 -17.79 -2.08 32.00
N ILE A 834 -18.39 -1.67 33.11
CA ILE A 834 -19.44 -2.35 33.87
C ILE A 834 -20.66 -2.70 33.00
N TYR A 835 -21.12 -3.96 33.06
CA TYR A 835 -22.39 -4.38 32.44
C TYR A 835 -23.60 -3.82 33.18
N ILE A 836 -24.53 -3.20 32.46
CA ILE A 836 -25.87 -2.87 32.96
C ILE A 836 -26.81 -3.99 32.53
N PHE A 837 -27.36 -4.73 33.50
CA PHE A 837 -28.36 -5.77 33.26
C PHE A 837 -29.76 -5.15 33.21
N GLU A 838 -30.54 -5.46 32.17
CA GLU A 838 -31.92 -5.00 32.04
C GLU A 838 -32.89 -5.88 32.84
N ARG A 839 -33.86 -5.27 33.52
CA ARG A 839 -34.72 -5.96 34.51
C ARG A 839 -35.88 -6.72 33.87
N ILE A 840 -35.92 -8.05 34.03
CA ILE A 840 -37.18 -8.79 34.16
C ILE A 840 -37.01 -9.91 35.21
N CYS A 841 -37.73 -9.80 36.32
CA CYS A 841 -37.85 -10.82 37.37
C CYS A 841 -39.30 -10.85 37.89
N ASP A 842 -40.18 -11.55 37.17
CA ASP A 842 -41.59 -11.68 37.56
C ASP A 842 -41.76 -12.79 38.61
N CYS A 843 -42.11 -12.42 39.85
CA CYS A 843 -42.63 -13.39 40.83
C CYS A 843 -44.06 -13.78 40.40
N PHE A 844 -44.30 -15.02 39.98
CA PHE A 844 -45.64 -15.51 39.60
C PHE A 844 -46.55 -15.70 40.83
N VAL A 845 -47.06 -14.60 41.38
CA VAL A 845 -48.14 -14.63 42.37
C VAL A 845 -49.44 -14.97 41.65
N ASN A 846 -49.89 -16.22 41.80
CA ASN A 846 -51.09 -16.71 41.15
C ASN A 846 -52.34 -16.02 41.73
N LYS A 847 -52.89 -15.03 41.00
CA LYS A 847 -54.14 -14.33 41.36
C LYS A 847 -55.36 -15.22 41.12
N ASN A 848 -55.46 -16.31 41.86
CA ASN A 848 -56.63 -17.17 41.99
C ASN A 848 -56.58 -17.97 43.29
N ASN A 849 -56.58 -17.26 44.43
CA ASN A 849 -57.42 -17.56 45.58
C ASN A 849 -57.48 -16.32 46.51
N VAL A 850 -58.46 -16.34 47.42
CA VAL A 850 -58.80 -15.26 48.38
C VAL A 850 -57.75 -15.15 49.48
#